data_AF-A0A9Q0N1R3-F1
#
_entry.id   AF-A0A9Q0N1R3-F1
#
_cell.length_a   1.000
_cell.length_b   1.000
_cell.length_c   1.000
_cell.angle_alpha   90.00
_cell.angle_beta   90.00
_cell.angle_gamma   90.00
#
_symmetry.space_group_name_H-M   'P 1'
#
loop_
_entity.id
_entity.type
_entity.pdbx_description
1 polymer ?
#
loop_
_entity_poly.entity_id
_entity_poly.type
_entity_poly.pdbx_seq_one_letter_code
_entity_poly.pdbx_strand_id
1 'polypeptide(L)'
;MQSNDNEHVMKQSFSSTEKFAMGKLLIFVATLTIAFAAPLEKTKVPFFKLLAPRDPFPTDIYPRPIPQNISLETIEQRLDNFDPSNLAVWEQRYYVNTNYYEPGSPIFLFLAGEWTITPYRLSYSLMHDIASEINGSLYYLEHRYYGESRPTPNVSDANLRFLTPEQALADAAHFVNFIRTSAPGAENSPIILVGGHYSASLAVWFRARYPHLSAGVWASSAPLPSVVDFDQFKVATGAAFRTVGGDSCYNALEAGFGRMHELFDAGEFDILTETFHLCDPLEPEDAAHFFSLMAEIYAILPQFEFEEFIASTCDVIVDGEGSIESIAYILENFIDVVGGQCLDIDYDSIIDAERQTEWDSSAVVVGYRQWTYQLCSQIGWFHTSGSPDQPFGDRFPADLYNAGCQAVFGESLMHDIASEINGSLYYLEHRYYGESRPTPNVSDANLRFLTPEQALADAAHFVNFIRTSAPGAENSPIILVGGHYSASLAVWFRARYPHLSAGVWASSAPLPSVVDFDQFKVATGAAFRTVGGDSCYNALEAGFGRMHELFDAGEFDILTFHLCDPLEPEDAAHFFSLMAEIYAILPQFEFEEFIASTCDVIVDGEGSIESIAYILENFIDVVGGQCLDIDYDSIIDAERQTEWDSSAVVVGYRQWTYQLCSQIGWFHTSGSPDQPFGDRFPADLYNAGCQAVFGESSCLPTYDVCLNTYGIFSMGYGNKSIYNNNLTQILQRIYKEIVKMLT
;
A
#
# COMPACT_ATOMS: atom_id res chain seq x y z
N MET A 1 8.35 -49.83 -42.73
CA MET A 1 9.53 -50.58 -43.24
C MET A 1 10.42 -49.56 -43.93
N GLN A 2 11.56 -49.21 -43.30
CA GLN A 2 12.80 -48.58 -43.83
C GLN A 2 12.67 -47.28 -44.67
N SER A 3 13.57 -46.29 -44.68
CA SER A 3 14.79 -45.90 -43.98
C SER A 3 15.29 -44.62 -44.71
N ASN A 4 15.90 -43.67 -43.98
CA ASN A 4 17.09 -42.88 -44.34
C ASN A 4 17.42 -42.54 -45.82
N ASP A 5 17.63 -41.26 -46.15
CA ASP A 5 18.98 -40.61 -46.17
C ASP A 5 19.04 -39.31 -47.03
N ASN A 6 19.65 -38.29 -46.40
CA ASN A 6 20.71 -37.38 -46.90
C ASN A 6 20.55 -36.45 -48.13
N GLU A 7 20.67 -35.15 -47.82
CA GLU A 7 21.82 -34.27 -48.16
C GLU A 7 22.04 -33.84 -49.64
N HIS A 8 21.92 -32.52 -49.93
CA HIS A 8 22.97 -31.70 -50.59
C HIS A 8 22.58 -30.22 -50.89
N VAL A 9 23.43 -29.30 -50.37
CA VAL A 9 24.14 -28.19 -51.07
C VAL A 9 23.40 -26.90 -51.48
N MET A 10 23.81 -25.76 -50.88
CA MET A 10 24.61 -24.74 -51.59
C MET A 10 25.41 -23.80 -50.66
N LYS A 11 26.71 -23.67 -50.97
CA LYS A 11 27.72 -22.75 -50.43
C LYS A 11 27.84 -21.50 -51.31
N GLN A 12 28.20 -20.34 -50.72
CA GLN A 12 29.15 -19.32 -51.25
C GLN A 12 29.36 -18.25 -50.15
N SER A 13 30.43 -18.28 -49.35
CA SER A 13 31.77 -17.66 -49.54
C SER A 13 31.80 -16.14 -49.77
N PHE A 14 32.25 -15.39 -48.76
CA PHE A 14 32.76 -14.02 -48.90
C PHE A 14 34.29 -14.03 -48.77
N SER A 15 34.99 -13.38 -49.71
CA SER A 15 36.43 -13.08 -49.59
C SER A 15 36.70 -11.59 -49.85
N SER A 16 37.50 -11.01 -48.96
CA SER A 16 38.47 -9.91 -49.11
C SER A 16 38.43 -9.07 -50.39
N THR A 17 38.18 -7.76 -50.27
CA THR A 17 39.21 -6.68 -50.23
C THR A 17 38.53 -5.33 -50.48
N GLU A 18 38.51 -4.45 -49.48
CA GLU A 18 38.68 -3.00 -49.64
C GLU A 18 38.91 -2.37 -48.26
N LYS A 19 40.18 -2.38 -47.84
CA LYS A 19 40.74 -1.50 -46.80
C LYS A 19 41.49 -0.39 -47.53
N PHE A 20 41.24 0.88 -47.20
CA PHE A 20 42.25 1.83 -46.72
C PHE A 20 41.67 3.24 -46.57
N ALA A 21 41.58 3.74 -45.33
CA ALA A 21 42.09 5.05 -44.94
C ALA A 21 42.25 5.14 -43.42
N MET A 22 43.37 5.73 -42.99
CA MET A 22 43.79 6.12 -41.63
C MET A 22 44.24 5.02 -40.64
N GLY A 23 45.53 4.63 -40.76
CA GLY A 23 46.42 4.58 -39.59
C GLY A 23 47.00 5.98 -39.30
N LYS A 24 47.75 6.28 -38.24
CA LYS A 24 48.46 5.53 -37.19
C LYS A 24 48.74 6.55 -36.07
N LEU A 25 48.66 6.15 -34.80
CA LEU A 25 49.76 6.35 -33.84
C LEU A 25 49.44 5.58 -32.56
N LEU A 26 50.19 4.52 -32.26
CA LEU A 26 50.41 4.04 -30.89
C LEU A 26 51.62 3.10 -30.91
N ILE A 27 52.73 3.60 -30.39
CA ILE A 27 53.92 2.83 -30.00
C ILE A 27 53.96 2.86 -28.47
N PHE A 28 54.07 1.66 -27.90
CA PHE A 28 54.41 1.28 -26.53
C PHE A 28 55.06 2.35 -25.63
N VAL A 29 54.47 2.58 -24.45
CA VAL A 29 55.18 2.50 -23.16
C VAL A 29 54.24 1.87 -22.14
N ALA A 30 54.67 0.76 -21.54
CA ALA A 30 54.04 0.14 -20.39
C ALA A 30 54.29 0.98 -19.13
N THR A 31 53.22 1.43 -18.49
CA THR A 31 53.22 1.80 -17.06
C THR A 31 52.03 1.13 -16.41
N LEU A 32 52.32 0.34 -15.37
CA LEU A 32 51.35 -0.23 -14.44
C LEU A 32 50.29 0.80 -14.07
N THR A 33 49.05 0.53 -14.47
CA THR A 33 47.87 0.88 -13.69
C THR A 33 47.05 -0.40 -13.65
N ILE A 34 46.88 -0.93 -12.44
CA ILE A 34 45.81 -1.88 -12.15
C ILE A 34 44.54 -1.04 -12.34
N ALA A 35 43.97 -1.07 -13.54
CA ALA A 35 42.61 -0.63 -13.75
C ALA A 35 41.76 -1.71 -13.08
N PHE A 36 41.16 -1.35 -11.93
CA PHE A 36 39.93 -1.99 -11.53
C PHE A 36 39.01 -1.95 -12.75
N ALA A 37 38.73 -3.10 -13.34
CA ALA A 37 37.59 -3.20 -14.23
C ALA A 37 36.39 -2.90 -13.34
N ALA A 38 35.88 -1.67 -13.42
CA ALA A 38 34.53 -1.42 -12.93
C ALA A 38 33.63 -2.46 -13.62
N PRO A 39 32.78 -3.17 -12.89
CA PRO A 39 31.81 -4.06 -13.53
C PRO A 39 31.06 -3.22 -14.56
N LEU A 40 30.85 -3.77 -15.76
CA LEU A 40 29.93 -3.18 -16.72
C LEU A 40 28.57 -3.08 -16.00
N GLU A 41 28.15 -1.86 -15.65
CA GLU A 41 26.81 -1.63 -15.09
C GLU A 41 25.79 -2.23 -16.06
N LYS A 42 25.06 -3.24 -15.60
CA LYS A 42 23.96 -3.82 -16.35
C LYS A 42 22.93 -2.70 -16.63
N THR A 43 22.30 -2.72 -17.80
CA THR A 43 21.20 -1.79 -18.08
C THR A 43 20.00 -2.19 -17.23
N LYS A 44 19.76 -1.46 -16.13
CA LYS A 44 18.66 -1.73 -15.19
C LYS A 44 17.29 -1.49 -15.83
N VAL A 45 16.35 -2.42 -15.63
CA VAL A 45 14.93 -2.26 -15.91
C VAL A 45 14.23 -1.90 -14.60
N PRO A 46 13.76 -0.66 -14.41
CA PRO A 46 12.95 -0.32 -13.26
C PRO A 46 11.65 -1.15 -13.25
N PHE A 47 11.26 -1.67 -12.08
CA PHE A 47 10.00 -2.37 -11.80
C PHE A 47 8.80 -1.78 -12.58
N PHE A 48 8.62 -0.46 -12.47
CA PHE A 48 7.47 0.22 -13.07
C PHE A 48 7.48 0.26 -14.59
N LYS A 49 8.60 0.01 -15.29
CA LYS A 49 8.58 -0.04 -16.76
C LYS A 49 7.87 -1.29 -17.29
N LEU A 50 7.89 -2.39 -16.52
CA LEU A 50 7.17 -3.61 -16.86
C LEU A 50 5.68 -3.45 -16.61
N LEU A 51 5.32 -2.76 -15.53
CA LEU A 51 3.92 -2.57 -15.10
C LEU A 51 3.28 -1.28 -15.59
N ALA A 52 4.05 -0.40 -16.22
CA ALA A 52 3.56 0.86 -16.75
C ALA A 52 2.37 0.60 -17.69
N PRO A 53 1.25 1.31 -17.50
CA PRO A 53 0.12 1.09 -18.37
C PRO A 53 0.44 1.50 -19.81
N ARG A 54 -0.02 0.70 -20.77
CA ARG A 54 0.22 0.93 -22.20
C ARG A 54 -1.09 0.82 -22.94
N ASP A 55 -1.19 1.51 -24.08
CA ASP A 55 -2.30 1.26 -24.99
C ASP A 55 -2.25 -0.22 -25.43
N PRO A 56 -3.33 -0.99 -25.24
CA PRO A 56 -3.44 -2.40 -25.64
C PRO A 56 -3.13 -2.72 -27.11
N PHE A 57 -2.95 -1.71 -27.96
CA PHE A 57 -2.37 -1.86 -29.31
C PHE A 57 -0.96 -1.24 -29.37
N PRO A 58 0.07 -1.84 -28.75
CA PRO A 58 1.42 -1.29 -28.76
C PRO A 58 2.04 -1.33 -30.17
N THR A 59 2.72 -0.25 -30.52
CA THR A 59 3.33 0.01 -31.84
C THR A 59 4.46 -0.96 -32.19
N ASP A 60 5.10 -1.52 -31.16
CA ASP A 60 6.37 -2.23 -31.30
C ASP A 60 6.18 -3.72 -31.61
N ILE A 61 4.99 -4.26 -31.32
CA ILE A 61 4.67 -5.69 -31.49
C ILE A 61 4.05 -5.96 -32.88
N TYR A 62 3.33 -4.99 -33.44
CA TYR A 62 2.69 -5.10 -34.76
C TYR A 62 2.93 -3.86 -35.62
N PRO A 63 4.05 -3.79 -36.38
CA PRO A 63 4.36 -2.66 -37.25
C PRO A 63 3.47 -2.69 -38.51
N ARG A 64 2.17 -2.42 -38.35
CA ARG A 64 1.27 -2.19 -39.48
C ARG A 64 1.37 -0.73 -39.91
N PRO A 65 1.50 -0.43 -41.21
CA PRO A 65 1.61 0.95 -41.68
C PRO A 65 0.34 1.73 -41.33
N ILE A 66 0.50 2.88 -40.64
CA ILE A 66 -0.63 3.73 -40.26
C ILE A 66 -1.26 4.33 -41.54
N PRO A 67 -2.58 4.22 -41.75
CA PRO A 67 -3.26 4.85 -42.87
C PRO A 67 -3.05 6.38 -42.88
N GLN A 68 -2.82 6.98 -44.05
CA GLN A 68 -2.48 8.41 -44.19
C GLN A 68 -3.57 9.40 -43.73
N ASN A 69 -4.76 8.92 -43.38
CA ASN A 69 -5.95 9.74 -43.16
C ASN A 69 -6.44 9.77 -41.70
N ILE A 70 -5.52 9.64 -40.74
CA ILE A 70 -5.79 9.85 -39.31
C ILE A 70 -5.01 11.09 -38.88
N SER A 71 -5.70 12.11 -38.36
CA SER A 71 -5.04 13.32 -37.85
C SER A 71 -4.92 13.29 -36.33
N LEU A 72 -3.80 13.83 -35.85
CA LEU A 72 -3.55 14.16 -34.45
C LEU A 72 -3.87 15.65 -34.24
N GLU A 73 -4.76 15.94 -33.32
CA GLU A 73 -5.27 17.29 -33.06
C GLU A 73 -5.32 17.57 -31.55
N THR A 74 -5.60 18.82 -31.19
CA THR A 74 -5.80 19.23 -29.79
C THR A 74 -7.09 20.01 -29.62
N ILE A 75 -7.61 20.00 -28.40
CA ILE A 75 -8.75 20.80 -27.96
C ILE A 75 -8.39 21.54 -26.68
N GLU A 76 -8.73 22.82 -26.61
CA GLU A 76 -8.65 23.61 -25.38
C GLU A 76 -9.68 23.11 -24.36
N GLN A 77 -9.21 22.71 -23.18
CA GLN A 77 -10.00 22.26 -22.03
C GLN A 77 -9.81 23.18 -20.84
N ARG A 78 -10.78 23.18 -19.92
CA ARG A 78 -10.59 23.81 -18.61
C ARG A 78 -9.67 22.95 -17.76
N LEU A 79 -8.78 23.59 -16.99
CA LEU A 79 -7.97 22.89 -16.00
C LEU A 79 -8.87 22.28 -14.92
N ASP A 80 -9.79 23.10 -14.40
CA ASP A 80 -10.76 22.73 -13.39
C ASP A 80 -12.19 22.95 -13.90
N ASN A 81 -12.93 21.85 -14.11
CA ASN A 81 -14.31 21.90 -14.57
C ASN A 81 -15.32 22.21 -13.46
N PHE A 82 -14.90 22.17 -12.19
CA PHE A 82 -15.79 22.27 -11.03
C PHE A 82 -15.58 23.55 -10.21
N ASP A 83 -14.48 24.27 -10.42
CA ASP A 83 -14.30 25.64 -9.95
C ASP A 83 -14.54 26.67 -11.08
N PRO A 84 -15.71 27.36 -11.12
CA PRO A 84 -15.98 28.35 -12.15
C PRO A 84 -15.10 29.62 -12.05
N SER A 85 -14.43 29.83 -10.92
CA SER A 85 -13.50 30.95 -10.73
C SER A 85 -12.11 30.67 -11.31
N ASN A 86 -11.77 29.40 -11.49
CA ASN A 86 -10.57 28.98 -12.19
C ASN A 86 -10.77 29.13 -13.71
N LEU A 87 -10.01 30.05 -14.30
CA LEU A 87 -10.06 30.35 -15.74
C LEU A 87 -8.90 29.72 -16.51
N ALA A 88 -8.08 28.89 -15.86
CA ALA A 88 -6.96 28.24 -16.52
C ALA A 88 -7.46 27.20 -17.55
N VAL A 89 -6.76 27.16 -18.68
CA VAL A 89 -7.04 26.25 -19.79
C VAL A 89 -5.76 25.53 -20.22
N TRP A 90 -5.92 24.41 -20.90
CA TRP A 90 -4.83 23.57 -21.38
C TRP A 90 -5.24 22.81 -22.66
N GLU A 91 -4.27 22.29 -23.40
CA GLU A 91 -4.51 21.57 -24.66
C GLU A 91 -4.56 20.05 -24.42
N GLN A 92 -5.72 19.43 -24.68
CA GLN A 92 -5.90 17.98 -24.62
C GLN A 92 -5.77 17.37 -26.01
N ARG A 93 -5.01 16.29 -26.13
CA ARG A 93 -4.71 15.63 -27.40
C ARG A 93 -5.79 14.62 -27.79
N TYR A 94 -6.06 14.50 -29.08
CA TYR A 94 -6.93 13.45 -29.62
C TYR A 94 -6.55 13.02 -31.04
N TYR A 95 -6.88 11.78 -31.40
CA TYR A 95 -6.87 11.32 -32.79
C TYR A 95 -8.28 11.34 -33.39
N VAL A 96 -8.39 11.57 -34.70
CA VAL A 96 -9.65 11.51 -35.43
C VAL A 96 -9.50 10.77 -36.76
N ASN A 97 -10.51 9.97 -37.09
CA ASN A 97 -10.68 9.28 -38.36
C ASN A 97 -12.11 9.48 -38.88
N THR A 98 -12.25 10.29 -39.93
CA THR A 98 -13.55 10.61 -40.57
C THR A 98 -13.69 10.03 -41.97
N ASN A 99 -12.86 9.05 -42.35
CA ASN A 99 -12.80 8.54 -43.73
C ASN A 99 -14.12 7.97 -44.27
N TYR A 100 -14.95 7.43 -43.38
CA TYR A 100 -16.22 6.79 -43.72
C TYR A 100 -17.43 7.67 -43.42
N TYR A 101 -17.20 8.83 -42.82
CA TYR A 101 -18.25 9.57 -42.15
C TYR A 101 -19.26 10.21 -43.11
N GLU A 102 -20.54 9.92 -42.89
CA GLU A 102 -21.66 10.64 -43.50
C GLU A 102 -22.45 11.44 -42.43
N PRO A 103 -23.00 12.63 -42.76
CA PRO A 103 -23.77 13.44 -41.82
C PRO A 103 -24.87 12.66 -41.07
N GLY A 104 -24.88 12.78 -39.74
CA GLY A 104 -25.83 12.11 -38.86
C GLY A 104 -25.49 10.65 -38.52
N SER A 105 -24.42 10.09 -39.08
CA SER A 105 -23.97 8.73 -38.78
C SER A 105 -23.33 8.64 -37.39
N PRO A 106 -23.24 7.43 -36.79
CA PRO A 106 -22.68 7.25 -35.46
C PRO A 106 -21.22 7.68 -35.34
N ILE A 107 -20.86 8.14 -34.14
CA ILE A 107 -19.50 8.51 -33.77
C ILE A 107 -19.03 7.56 -32.66
N PHE A 108 -17.95 6.84 -32.90
CA PHE A 108 -17.29 6.00 -31.91
C PHE A 108 -16.22 6.84 -31.21
N LEU A 109 -16.45 7.16 -29.94
CA LEU A 109 -15.53 7.92 -29.12
C LEU A 109 -14.82 6.99 -28.14
N PHE A 110 -13.55 6.72 -28.41
CA PHE A 110 -12.67 6.06 -27.45
C PHE A 110 -12.26 7.05 -26.36
N LEU A 111 -12.46 6.67 -25.11
CA LEU A 111 -11.83 7.35 -23.98
C LEU A 111 -10.52 6.64 -23.67
N ALA A 112 -9.39 7.33 -23.65
CA ALA A 112 -8.14 6.72 -23.19
C ALA A 112 -8.17 6.50 -21.68
N GLY A 113 -7.48 5.46 -21.24
CA GLY A 113 -7.18 5.25 -19.83
C GLY A 113 -5.87 5.91 -19.46
N GLU A 114 -5.12 5.22 -18.63
CA GLU A 114 -3.90 5.60 -17.95
C GLU A 114 -2.65 5.52 -18.86
N TRP A 115 -2.78 5.87 -20.15
CA TRP A 115 -1.71 5.71 -21.15
C TRP A 115 -1.73 6.76 -22.27
N THR A 116 -0.62 6.84 -22.99
CA THR A 116 -0.43 7.64 -24.20
C THR A 116 -1.23 7.06 -25.37
N ILE A 117 -2.03 7.87 -26.06
CA ILE A 117 -2.82 7.41 -27.21
C ILE A 117 -1.97 7.20 -28.47
N THR A 118 -2.38 6.23 -29.30
CA THR A 118 -1.78 5.95 -30.61
C THR A 118 -2.87 5.87 -31.70
N PRO A 119 -2.53 6.01 -33.00
CA PRO A 119 -3.53 5.98 -34.07
C PRO A 119 -4.07 4.56 -34.37
N TYR A 120 -3.54 3.51 -33.74
CA TYR A 120 -3.85 2.12 -34.10
C TYR A 120 -5.29 1.73 -33.77
N ARG A 121 -5.86 2.21 -32.66
CA ARG A 121 -7.27 1.97 -32.34
C ARG A 121 -8.22 2.51 -33.40
N LEU A 122 -7.88 3.62 -34.03
CA LEU A 122 -8.68 4.19 -35.12
C LEU A 122 -8.42 3.53 -36.47
N SER A 123 -7.46 2.61 -36.55
CA SER A 123 -7.04 1.95 -37.80
C SER A 123 -7.43 0.47 -37.86
N TYR A 124 -7.45 -0.23 -36.73
CA TYR A 124 -7.47 -1.70 -36.69
C TYR A 124 -8.37 -2.30 -35.61
N SER A 125 -9.18 -1.49 -34.93
CA SER A 125 -10.12 -2.01 -33.93
C SER A 125 -11.40 -2.54 -34.56
N LEU A 126 -12.15 -3.37 -33.82
CA LEU A 126 -13.51 -3.76 -34.20
C LEU A 126 -14.40 -2.54 -34.49
N MET A 127 -14.22 -1.44 -33.76
CA MET A 127 -15.02 -0.23 -34.00
C MET A 127 -14.64 0.45 -35.31
N HIS A 128 -13.37 0.38 -35.75
CA HIS A 128 -12.98 0.84 -37.07
C HIS A 128 -13.72 0.06 -38.16
N ASP A 129 -13.79 -1.26 -38.03
CA ASP A 129 -14.49 -2.12 -39.00
C ASP A 129 -15.99 -1.81 -39.02
N ILE A 130 -16.63 -1.70 -37.85
CA ILE A 130 -18.04 -1.29 -37.72
C ILE A 130 -18.27 0.10 -38.33
N ALA A 131 -17.41 1.07 -38.02
CA ALA A 131 -17.52 2.43 -38.56
C ALA A 131 -17.43 2.45 -40.09
N SER A 132 -16.60 1.59 -40.68
CA SER A 132 -16.50 1.48 -42.14
C SER A 132 -17.76 0.91 -42.80
N GLU A 133 -18.51 0.06 -42.09
CA GLU A 133 -19.75 -0.54 -42.59
C GLU A 133 -20.97 0.39 -42.45
N ILE A 134 -20.98 1.24 -41.41
CA ILE A 134 -22.14 2.08 -41.07
C ILE A 134 -21.92 3.58 -41.31
N ASN A 135 -20.87 3.92 -42.07
CA ASN A 135 -20.48 5.30 -42.39
C ASN A 135 -20.20 6.16 -41.14
N GLY A 136 -19.66 5.54 -40.09
CA GLY A 136 -19.34 6.20 -38.83
C GLY A 136 -18.01 6.96 -38.86
N SER A 137 -17.78 7.80 -37.85
CA SER A 137 -16.47 8.38 -37.56
C SER A 137 -15.91 7.84 -36.25
N LEU A 138 -14.59 7.93 -36.09
CA LEU A 138 -13.91 7.54 -34.86
C LEU A 138 -13.08 8.69 -34.29
N TYR A 139 -13.12 8.81 -32.98
CA TYR A 139 -12.33 9.77 -32.20
C TYR A 139 -11.68 9.04 -31.03
N TYR A 140 -10.48 9.45 -30.64
CA TYR A 140 -9.77 8.89 -29.48
C TYR A 140 -9.20 10.03 -28.65
N LEU A 141 -9.84 10.30 -27.50
CA LEU A 141 -9.47 11.38 -26.61
C LEU A 141 -8.44 10.90 -25.59
N GLU A 142 -7.27 11.54 -25.53
CA GLU A 142 -6.24 11.23 -24.54
C GLU A 142 -6.67 11.70 -23.15
N HIS A 143 -6.39 10.88 -22.13
CA HIS A 143 -6.75 11.21 -20.76
C HIS A 143 -5.88 12.35 -20.23
N ARG A 144 -6.45 13.25 -19.42
CA ARG A 144 -5.66 14.28 -18.73
C ARG A 144 -4.52 13.64 -17.92
N TYR A 145 -3.36 14.27 -17.91
CA TYR A 145 -2.12 13.83 -17.25
C TYR A 145 -1.40 12.61 -17.85
N TYR A 146 -1.91 12.03 -18.94
CA TYR A 146 -1.27 10.91 -19.63
C TYR A 146 -0.77 11.33 -21.01
N GLY A 147 0.33 10.72 -21.44
CA GLY A 147 0.97 11.04 -22.71
C GLY A 147 1.38 12.51 -22.85
N GLU A 148 0.90 13.16 -23.90
CA GLU A 148 1.21 14.57 -24.17
C GLU A 148 0.10 15.51 -23.70
N SER A 149 -0.93 14.98 -23.05
CA SER A 149 -2.03 15.74 -22.44
C SER A 149 -1.63 16.20 -21.04
N ARG A 150 -0.78 17.24 -20.98
CA ARG A 150 -0.10 17.75 -19.78
C ARG A 150 -0.74 19.07 -19.29
N PRO A 151 -1.78 19.03 -18.43
CA PRO A 151 -2.54 20.22 -18.02
C PRO A 151 -1.79 21.19 -17.10
N THR A 152 -0.74 20.73 -16.43
CA THR A 152 0.02 21.49 -15.43
C THR A 152 1.52 21.51 -15.76
N PRO A 153 2.31 22.42 -15.18
CA PRO A 153 3.76 22.48 -15.42
C PRO A 153 4.51 21.20 -15.03
N ASN A 154 4.02 20.48 -14.02
CA ASN A 154 4.55 19.21 -13.54
C ASN A 154 3.46 18.38 -12.82
N VAL A 155 3.79 17.18 -12.36
CA VAL A 155 2.90 16.24 -11.63
C VAL A 155 3.20 16.17 -10.13
N SER A 156 3.48 17.33 -9.52
CA SER A 156 3.49 17.42 -8.05
C SER A 156 2.12 17.13 -7.47
N ASP A 157 2.04 16.69 -6.21
CA ASP A 157 0.78 16.32 -5.54
C ASP A 157 -0.27 17.43 -5.65
N ALA A 158 0.14 18.69 -5.42
CA ALA A 158 -0.72 19.86 -5.56
C ALA A 158 -1.27 20.07 -6.98
N ASN A 159 -0.54 19.61 -8.00
CA ASN A 159 -0.99 19.62 -9.39
C ASN A 159 -1.80 18.37 -9.73
N LEU A 160 -1.52 17.21 -9.12
CA LEU A 160 -2.25 15.96 -9.33
C LEU A 160 -3.68 15.98 -8.78
N ARG A 161 -4.05 16.92 -7.90
CA ARG A 161 -5.45 17.11 -7.48
C ARG A 161 -6.47 17.30 -8.61
N PHE A 162 -6.04 17.70 -9.82
CA PHE A 162 -6.92 17.80 -10.98
C PHE A 162 -6.98 16.50 -11.81
N LEU A 163 -6.21 15.48 -11.43
CA LEU A 163 -6.26 14.12 -11.99
C LEU A 163 -7.34 13.32 -11.25
N THR A 164 -8.60 13.49 -11.66
CA THR A 164 -9.72 12.68 -11.15
C THR A 164 -10.61 12.16 -12.29
N PRO A 165 -11.29 11.01 -12.13
CA PRO A 165 -12.31 10.54 -13.06
C PRO A 165 -13.34 11.62 -13.34
N GLU A 166 -13.85 12.35 -12.33
CA GLU A 166 -14.86 13.40 -12.53
C GLU A 166 -14.37 14.47 -13.49
N GLN A 167 -13.12 14.91 -13.33
CA GLN A 167 -12.51 15.91 -14.20
C GLN A 167 -12.33 15.36 -15.63
N ALA A 168 -11.85 14.13 -15.78
CA ALA A 168 -11.71 13.47 -17.08
C ALA A 168 -13.06 13.26 -17.79
N LEU A 169 -14.12 12.92 -17.04
CA LEU A 169 -15.48 12.80 -17.55
C LEU A 169 -16.05 14.15 -18.01
N ALA A 170 -15.72 15.23 -17.29
CA ALA A 170 -16.11 16.58 -17.70
C ALA A 170 -15.38 17.03 -18.98
N ASP A 171 -14.09 16.71 -19.13
CA ASP A 171 -13.34 16.96 -20.38
C ASP A 171 -13.97 16.22 -21.55
N ALA A 172 -14.32 14.95 -21.36
CA ALA A 172 -15.00 14.15 -22.38
C ALA A 172 -16.38 14.74 -22.74
N ALA A 173 -17.09 15.33 -21.78
CA ALA A 173 -18.40 15.93 -22.01
C ALA A 173 -18.27 17.23 -22.83
N HIS A 174 -17.26 18.03 -22.54
CA HIS A 174 -16.88 19.18 -23.37
C HIS A 174 -16.48 18.74 -24.78
N PHE A 175 -15.68 17.67 -24.90
CA PHE A 175 -15.24 17.13 -26.18
C PHE A 175 -16.39 16.62 -27.05
N VAL A 176 -17.39 15.95 -26.48
CA VAL A 176 -18.60 15.55 -27.21
C VAL A 176 -19.35 16.76 -27.78
N ASN A 177 -19.45 17.84 -27.01
CA ASN A 177 -20.09 19.08 -27.48
C ASN A 177 -19.26 19.76 -28.58
N PHE A 178 -17.93 19.73 -28.45
CA PHE A 178 -17.03 20.18 -29.50
C PHE A 178 -17.26 19.43 -30.80
N ILE A 179 -17.24 18.08 -30.79
CA ILE A 179 -17.49 17.27 -31.99
C ILE A 179 -18.83 17.66 -32.64
N ARG A 180 -19.90 17.77 -31.85
CA ARG A 180 -21.25 18.14 -32.35
C ARG A 180 -21.33 19.52 -32.98
N THR A 181 -20.42 20.44 -32.63
CA THR A 181 -20.45 21.82 -33.09
C THR A 181 -19.41 22.14 -34.16
N SER A 182 -18.30 21.40 -34.18
CA SER A 182 -17.19 21.63 -35.11
C SER A 182 -17.20 20.68 -36.30
N ALA A 183 -17.71 19.45 -36.15
CA ALA A 183 -17.74 18.45 -37.21
C ALA A 183 -19.00 18.61 -38.09
N PRO A 184 -18.87 18.84 -39.41
CA PRO A 184 -20.03 19.08 -40.29
C PRO A 184 -21.06 17.94 -40.25
N GLY A 185 -22.30 18.25 -39.89
CA GLY A 185 -23.39 17.27 -39.89
C GLY A 185 -23.44 16.34 -38.68
N ALA A 186 -22.60 16.58 -37.65
CA ALA A 186 -22.53 15.77 -36.44
C ALA A 186 -23.51 16.20 -35.33
N GLU A 187 -24.30 17.26 -35.55
CA GLU A 187 -25.11 17.91 -34.51
C GLU A 187 -26.08 16.93 -33.82
N ASN A 188 -26.58 15.96 -34.58
CA ASN A 188 -27.52 14.92 -34.11
C ASN A 188 -26.93 13.51 -34.16
N SER A 189 -25.63 13.36 -34.41
CA SER A 189 -25.00 12.04 -34.50
C SER A 189 -25.02 11.33 -33.14
N PRO A 190 -25.38 10.04 -33.10
CA PRO A 190 -25.32 9.25 -31.87
C PRO A 190 -23.87 8.98 -31.49
N ILE A 191 -23.49 9.28 -30.25
CA ILE A 191 -22.16 9.00 -29.71
C ILE A 191 -22.17 7.64 -29.01
N ILE A 192 -21.32 6.72 -29.45
CA ILE A 192 -21.05 5.45 -28.77
C ILE A 192 -19.67 5.58 -28.11
N LEU A 193 -19.64 5.50 -26.78
CA LEU A 193 -18.38 5.51 -26.05
C LEU A 193 -17.75 4.12 -26.06
N VAL A 194 -16.43 4.06 -26.14
CA VAL A 194 -15.67 2.81 -26.19
C VAL A 194 -14.52 2.87 -25.20
N GLY A 195 -14.35 1.80 -24.41
CA GLY A 195 -13.24 1.70 -23.48
C GLY A 195 -12.90 0.27 -23.06
N GLY A 196 -11.68 0.10 -22.53
CA GLY A 196 -11.16 -1.14 -21.94
C GLY A 196 -10.56 -0.86 -20.55
N HIS A 197 -10.68 -1.78 -19.59
CA HIS A 197 -10.16 -1.61 -18.22
C HIS A 197 -10.67 -0.33 -17.55
N TYR A 198 -9.81 0.50 -16.94
CA TYR A 198 -10.19 1.80 -16.36
C TYR A 198 -10.94 2.69 -17.37
N SER A 199 -10.52 2.70 -18.64
CA SER A 199 -11.22 3.42 -19.71
C SER A 199 -12.64 2.90 -19.97
N ALA A 200 -12.89 1.61 -19.75
CA ALA A 200 -14.25 1.05 -19.80
C ALA A 200 -15.09 1.54 -18.62
N SER A 201 -14.51 1.62 -17.43
CA SER A 201 -15.15 2.20 -16.25
C SER A 201 -15.48 3.67 -16.48
N LEU A 202 -14.56 4.46 -17.05
CA LEU A 202 -14.82 5.84 -17.49
C LEU A 202 -15.98 5.92 -18.47
N ALA A 203 -16.05 5.05 -19.49
CA ALA A 203 -17.15 5.06 -20.45
C ALA A 203 -18.51 4.76 -19.78
N VAL A 204 -18.56 3.80 -18.85
CA VAL A 204 -19.77 3.49 -18.07
C VAL A 204 -20.16 4.66 -17.17
N TRP A 205 -19.21 5.21 -16.41
CA TRP A 205 -19.45 6.35 -15.52
C TRP A 205 -19.87 7.61 -16.29
N PHE A 206 -19.29 7.84 -17.47
CA PHE A 206 -19.70 8.91 -18.36
C PHE A 206 -21.18 8.78 -18.73
N ARG A 207 -21.62 7.61 -19.19
CA ARG A 207 -23.02 7.40 -19.55
C ARG A 207 -23.94 7.56 -18.35
N ALA A 208 -23.52 7.07 -17.18
CA ALA A 208 -24.28 7.23 -15.95
C ALA A 208 -24.46 8.73 -15.58
N ARG A 209 -23.41 9.54 -15.76
CA ARG A 209 -23.39 10.96 -15.40
C ARG A 209 -23.98 11.89 -16.47
N TYR A 210 -23.71 11.60 -17.74
CA TYR A 210 -24.07 12.39 -18.92
C TYR A 210 -24.87 11.55 -19.95
N PRO A 211 -26.01 10.95 -19.56
CA PRO A 211 -26.79 10.08 -20.46
C PRO A 211 -27.34 10.82 -21.69
N HIS A 212 -27.43 12.14 -21.65
CA HIS A 212 -27.86 12.99 -22.76
C HIS A 212 -26.76 13.22 -23.82
N LEU A 213 -25.51 12.90 -23.51
CA LEU A 213 -24.36 13.03 -24.41
C LEU A 213 -23.93 11.70 -25.04
N SER A 214 -24.35 10.55 -24.48
CA SER A 214 -24.01 9.21 -24.97
C SER A 214 -25.25 8.42 -25.40
N ALA A 215 -25.27 7.95 -26.64
CA ALA A 215 -26.29 7.02 -27.14
C ALA A 215 -26.05 5.59 -26.67
N GLY A 216 -24.78 5.17 -26.56
CA GLY A 216 -24.37 3.84 -26.10
C GLY A 216 -22.97 3.82 -25.48
N VAL A 217 -22.63 2.70 -24.86
CA VAL A 217 -21.28 2.39 -24.34
C VAL A 217 -20.92 0.96 -24.73
N TRP A 218 -19.70 0.77 -25.21
CA TRP A 218 -19.02 -0.51 -25.32
C TRP A 218 -17.90 -0.55 -24.27
N ALA A 219 -18.14 -1.26 -23.17
CA ALA A 219 -17.24 -1.34 -22.03
C ALA A 219 -16.68 -2.76 -21.92
N SER A 220 -15.39 -2.93 -22.24
CA SER A 220 -14.69 -4.20 -22.13
C SER A 220 -13.93 -4.29 -20.81
N SER A 221 -14.17 -5.33 -20.02
CA SER A 221 -13.42 -5.60 -18.78
C SER A 221 -13.41 -4.41 -17.80
N ALA A 222 -14.59 -3.80 -17.55
CA ALA A 222 -14.72 -2.64 -16.67
C ALA A 222 -14.83 -3.05 -15.19
N PRO A 223 -13.81 -2.82 -14.34
CA PRO A 223 -13.99 -2.88 -12.90
C PRO A 223 -14.85 -1.68 -12.46
N LEU A 224 -16.08 -1.94 -12.01
CA LEU A 224 -17.01 -0.89 -11.58
C LEU A 224 -16.96 -0.63 -10.06
N PRO A 225 -16.88 -1.65 -9.19
CA PRO A 225 -16.67 -1.42 -7.77
C PRO A 225 -15.24 -0.91 -7.54
N SER A 226 -15.11 0.16 -6.77
CA SER A 226 -13.84 0.59 -6.19
C SER A 226 -13.62 -0.21 -4.92
N VAL A 227 -12.56 -1.02 -4.90
CA VAL A 227 -12.18 -1.92 -3.80
C VAL A 227 -10.68 -1.76 -3.57
N VAL A 228 -10.28 -1.60 -2.31
CA VAL A 228 -8.87 -1.38 -1.94
C VAL A 228 -8.09 -2.69 -2.01
N ASP A 229 -8.63 -3.72 -1.36
CA ASP A 229 -8.15 -5.08 -1.45
C ASP A 229 -8.84 -5.76 -2.64
N PHE A 230 -8.16 -5.83 -3.80
CA PHE A 230 -8.71 -6.44 -5.02
C PHE A 230 -8.14 -7.84 -5.25
N ASP A 231 -8.19 -8.68 -4.22
CA ASP A 231 -7.74 -10.06 -4.20
C ASP A 231 -8.39 -10.93 -5.31
N GLN A 232 -9.64 -10.64 -5.67
CA GLN A 232 -10.37 -11.37 -6.71
C GLN A 232 -9.71 -11.27 -8.09
N PHE A 233 -8.86 -10.24 -8.30
CA PHE A 233 -8.07 -10.13 -9.52
C PHE A 233 -7.09 -11.30 -9.65
N LYS A 234 -6.36 -11.65 -8.58
CA LYS A 234 -5.41 -12.79 -8.58
C LYS A 234 -6.13 -14.13 -8.63
N VAL A 235 -7.30 -14.26 -8.01
CA VAL A 235 -8.17 -15.44 -8.16
C VAL A 235 -8.56 -15.64 -9.62
N ALA A 236 -8.97 -14.57 -10.31
CA ALA A 236 -9.30 -14.63 -11.73
C ALA A 236 -8.07 -14.97 -12.60
N THR A 237 -6.90 -14.45 -12.28
CA THR A 237 -5.64 -14.81 -12.95
C THR A 237 -5.36 -16.31 -12.82
N GLY A 238 -5.39 -16.87 -11.60
CA GLY A 238 -5.20 -18.31 -11.40
C GLY A 238 -6.23 -19.15 -12.14
N ALA A 239 -7.50 -18.75 -12.10
CA ALA A 239 -8.57 -19.41 -12.84
C ALA A 239 -8.35 -19.41 -14.36
N ALA A 240 -7.74 -18.37 -14.93
CA ALA A 240 -7.40 -18.31 -16.35
C ALA A 240 -6.33 -19.36 -16.73
N PHE A 241 -5.27 -19.49 -15.93
CA PHE A 241 -4.26 -20.53 -16.12
C PHE A 241 -4.86 -21.94 -15.99
N ARG A 242 -5.74 -22.16 -15.01
CA ARG A 242 -6.48 -23.42 -14.87
C ARG A 242 -7.37 -23.70 -16.08
N THR A 243 -8.01 -22.68 -16.64
CA THR A 243 -8.93 -22.83 -17.79
C THR A 243 -8.19 -23.23 -19.06
N VAL A 244 -7.03 -22.61 -19.33
CA VAL A 244 -6.25 -22.87 -20.55
C VAL A 244 -5.37 -24.11 -20.42
N GLY A 245 -4.62 -24.24 -19.32
CA GLY A 245 -3.63 -25.30 -19.11
C GLY A 245 -4.07 -26.46 -18.23
N GLY A 246 -5.30 -26.41 -17.69
CA GLY A 246 -5.84 -27.43 -16.78
C GLY A 246 -5.26 -27.37 -15.37
N ASP A 247 -5.73 -28.29 -14.51
CA ASP A 247 -5.29 -28.37 -13.11
C ASP A 247 -3.79 -28.63 -12.97
N SER A 248 -3.17 -29.35 -13.91
CA SER A 248 -1.72 -29.56 -13.91
C SER A 248 -0.94 -28.26 -14.01
N CYS A 249 -1.39 -27.31 -14.85
CA CYS A 249 -0.74 -26.01 -14.97
C CYS A 249 -0.94 -25.18 -13.71
N TYR A 250 -2.17 -25.11 -13.19
CA TYR A 250 -2.45 -24.38 -11.95
C TYR A 250 -1.60 -24.90 -10.79
N ASN A 251 -1.56 -26.21 -10.59
CA ASN A 251 -0.84 -26.82 -9.48
C ASN A 251 0.69 -26.65 -9.63
N ALA A 252 1.21 -26.70 -10.86
CA ALA A 252 2.64 -26.46 -11.10
C ALA A 252 3.01 -24.98 -10.89
N LEU A 253 2.12 -24.05 -11.25
CA LEU A 253 2.27 -22.62 -10.97
C LEU A 253 2.27 -22.35 -9.46
N GLU A 254 1.30 -22.91 -8.74
CA GLU A 254 1.19 -22.85 -7.29
C GLU A 254 2.44 -23.44 -6.61
N ALA A 255 2.90 -24.61 -7.05
CA ALA A 255 4.12 -25.22 -6.54
C ALA A 255 5.36 -24.38 -6.79
N GLY A 256 5.44 -23.70 -7.95
CA GLY A 256 6.58 -22.86 -8.28
C GLY A 256 6.66 -21.56 -7.48
N PHE A 257 5.52 -20.87 -7.30
CA PHE A 257 5.46 -19.74 -6.38
C PHE A 257 5.67 -20.18 -4.93
N GLY A 258 5.18 -21.35 -4.53
CA GLY A 258 5.48 -21.94 -3.22
C GLY A 258 6.98 -22.12 -2.99
N ARG A 259 7.71 -22.67 -3.97
CA ARG A 259 9.18 -22.80 -3.90
C ARG A 259 9.91 -21.46 -3.85
N MET A 260 9.39 -20.43 -4.53
CA MET A 260 9.95 -19.08 -4.40
C MET A 260 9.83 -18.57 -2.95
N HIS A 261 8.69 -18.81 -2.29
CA HIS A 261 8.51 -18.45 -0.87
C HIS A 261 9.45 -19.25 0.03
N GLU A 262 9.53 -20.58 -0.16
CA GLU A 262 10.44 -21.45 0.60
C GLU A 262 11.91 -21.00 0.52
N LEU A 263 12.38 -20.64 -0.68
CA LEU A 263 13.75 -20.15 -0.87
C LEU A 263 13.98 -18.78 -0.23
N PHE A 264 12.97 -17.90 -0.28
CA PHE A 264 13.04 -16.62 0.40
C PHE A 264 13.14 -16.81 1.92
N ASP A 265 12.32 -17.70 2.50
CA ASP A 265 12.32 -17.98 3.94
C ASP A 265 13.58 -18.69 4.43
N ALA A 266 14.18 -19.49 3.56
CA ALA A 266 15.49 -20.10 3.83
C ALA A 266 16.65 -19.09 3.77
N GLY A 267 16.40 -17.83 3.42
CA GLY A 267 17.44 -16.81 3.23
C GLY A 267 18.31 -17.05 1.99
N GLU A 268 17.84 -17.85 1.04
CA GLU A 268 18.55 -18.20 -0.20
C GLU A 268 18.41 -17.08 -1.26
N PHE A 269 18.61 -15.83 -0.84
CA PHE A 269 18.42 -14.62 -1.64
C PHE A 269 19.32 -14.59 -2.87
N ASP A 270 20.53 -15.16 -2.79
CA ASP A 270 21.45 -15.25 -3.93
C ASP A 270 20.85 -16.09 -5.07
N ILE A 271 20.14 -17.18 -4.74
CA ILE A 271 19.48 -18.05 -5.73
C ILE A 271 18.35 -17.28 -6.43
N LEU A 272 17.53 -16.55 -5.66
CA LEU A 272 16.45 -15.72 -6.19
C LEU A 272 17.00 -14.58 -7.07
N THR A 273 18.04 -13.89 -6.58
CA THR A 273 18.72 -12.81 -7.28
C THR A 273 19.26 -13.27 -8.64
N GLU A 274 19.95 -14.41 -8.68
CA GLU A 274 20.49 -14.96 -9.92
C GLU A 274 19.38 -15.45 -10.85
N THR A 275 18.41 -16.22 -10.34
CA THR A 275 17.36 -16.85 -11.15
C THR A 275 16.42 -15.83 -11.80
N PHE A 276 16.06 -14.77 -11.08
CA PHE A 276 15.17 -13.72 -11.58
C PHE A 276 15.93 -12.52 -12.18
N HIS A 277 17.23 -12.67 -12.42
CA HIS A 277 18.07 -11.64 -13.04
C HIS A 277 17.92 -10.26 -12.37
N LEU A 278 17.93 -10.22 -11.04
CA LEU A 278 17.84 -8.96 -10.31
C LEU A 278 19.13 -8.14 -10.48
N CYS A 279 18.99 -6.81 -10.42
CA CYS A 279 20.12 -5.90 -10.59
C CYS A 279 21.00 -5.84 -9.34
N ASP A 280 20.37 -5.87 -8.18
CA ASP A 280 20.97 -5.79 -6.86
C ASP A 280 20.51 -7.03 -6.06
N PRO A 281 21.27 -7.44 -5.02
CA PRO A 281 20.88 -8.57 -4.16
C PRO A 281 19.50 -8.34 -3.57
N LEU A 282 18.66 -9.38 -3.58
CA LEU A 282 17.34 -9.34 -2.95
C LEU A 282 17.48 -9.21 -1.43
N GLU A 283 16.84 -8.20 -0.85
CA GLU A 283 16.80 -7.99 0.59
C GLU A 283 15.39 -8.26 1.17
N PRO A 284 15.26 -8.54 2.49
CA PRO A 284 13.97 -8.77 3.13
C PRO A 284 12.93 -7.67 2.89
N GLU A 285 13.35 -6.40 2.88
CA GLU A 285 12.49 -5.24 2.59
C GLU A 285 11.90 -5.23 1.17
N ASP A 286 12.54 -5.88 0.21
CA ASP A 286 12.09 -5.94 -1.17
C ASP A 286 11.06 -7.05 -1.43
N ALA A 287 10.83 -7.95 -0.45
CA ALA A 287 10.01 -9.15 -0.60
C ALA A 287 8.70 -8.85 -1.33
N ALA A 288 7.97 -7.87 -0.83
CA ALA A 288 6.62 -7.62 -1.26
C ALA A 288 6.57 -7.05 -2.69
N HIS A 289 7.55 -6.22 -3.08
CA HIS A 289 7.70 -5.72 -4.45
C HIS A 289 8.11 -6.85 -5.40
N PHE A 290 9.03 -7.71 -4.97
CA PHE A 290 9.46 -8.87 -5.73
C PHE A 290 8.30 -9.83 -6.02
N PHE A 291 7.58 -10.28 -4.98
CA PHE A 291 6.46 -11.21 -5.14
C PHE A 291 5.29 -10.58 -5.89
N SER A 292 4.97 -9.31 -5.62
CA SER A 292 3.94 -8.57 -6.36
C SER A 292 4.27 -8.49 -7.84
N LEU A 293 5.51 -8.13 -8.21
CA LEU A 293 5.93 -8.06 -9.61
C LEU A 293 5.80 -9.41 -10.30
N MET A 294 6.28 -10.46 -9.65
CA MET A 294 6.21 -11.80 -10.22
C MET A 294 4.75 -12.20 -10.46
N ALA A 295 3.86 -11.95 -9.50
CA ALA A 295 2.43 -12.19 -9.69
C ALA A 295 1.81 -11.30 -10.78
N GLU A 296 2.26 -10.05 -10.96
CA GLU A 296 1.78 -9.16 -12.02
C GLU A 296 2.22 -9.61 -13.42
N ILE A 297 3.46 -10.10 -13.58
CA ILE A 297 3.94 -10.62 -14.86
C ILE A 297 3.05 -11.78 -15.36
N TYR A 298 2.64 -12.66 -14.44
CA TYR A 298 1.69 -13.72 -14.76
C TYR A 298 0.28 -13.19 -15.03
N ALA A 299 -0.13 -12.10 -14.37
CA ALA A 299 -1.43 -11.49 -14.60
C ALA A 299 -1.56 -10.81 -15.97
N ILE A 300 -0.46 -10.35 -16.57
CA ILE A 300 -0.45 -9.74 -17.91
C ILE A 300 -0.95 -10.72 -18.99
N LEU A 301 -0.64 -12.02 -18.92
CA LEU A 301 -1.01 -12.96 -19.97
C LEU A 301 -2.53 -13.11 -20.18
N PRO A 302 -3.33 -13.42 -19.13
CA PRO A 302 -4.77 -13.46 -19.27
C PRO A 302 -5.38 -12.08 -19.48
N GLN A 303 -4.73 -11.00 -19.04
CA GLN A 303 -5.22 -9.63 -19.26
C GLN A 303 -5.32 -9.26 -20.75
N PHE A 304 -4.38 -9.70 -21.57
CA PHE A 304 -4.36 -9.45 -23.02
C PHE A 304 -4.87 -10.63 -23.85
N GLU A 305 -5.54 -11.60 -23.22
CA GLU A 305 -6.11 -12.80 -23.85
C GLU A 305 -5.10 -13.56 -24.72
N PHE A 306 -3.84 -13.62 -24.28
CA PHE A 306 -2.79 -14.35 -24.99
C PHE A 306 -2.88 -15.86 -24.73
N GLU A 307 -3.99 -16.50 -25.12
CA GLU A 307 -4.24 -17.94 -24.86
C GLU A 307 -3.06 -18.82 -25.31
N GLU A 308 -2.45 -18.53 -26.47
CA GLU A 308 -1.27 -19.26 -26.95
C GLU A 308 -0.05 -19.09 -26.03
N PHE A 309 0.16 -17.90 -25.46
CA PHE A 309 1.24 -17.68 -24.50
C PHE A 309 0.94 -18.28 -23.14
N ILE A 310 -0.32 -18.26 -22.68
CA ILE A 310 -0.72 -18.96 -21.45
C ILE A 310 -0.46 -20.46 -21.62
N ALA A 311 -0.88 -21.05 -22.75
CA ALA A 311 -0.63 -22.46 -23.05
C ALA A 311 0.87 -22.77 -23.10
N SER A 312 1.67 -21.97 -23.80
CA SER A 312 3.12 -22.16 -23.86
C SER A 312 3.79 -22.01 -22.49
N THR A 313 3.32 -21.07 -21.66
CA THR A 313 3.83 -20.86 -20.30
C THR A 313 3.46 -22.06 -19.42
N CYS A 314 2.24 -22.57 -19.54
CA CYS A 314 1.80 -23.78 -18.87
C CYS A 314 2.63 -25.00 -19.26
N ASP A 315 2.94 -25.21 -20.54
CA ASP A 315 3.78 -26.32 -20.99
C ASP A 315 5.17 -26.26 -20.32
N VAL A 316 5.79 -25.08 -20.27
CA VAL A 316 7.11 -24.88 -19.63
C VAL A 316 7.07 -25.16 -18.14
N ILE A 317 6.06 -24.66 -17.42
CA ILE A 317 5.96 -24.81 -15.96
C ILE A 317 5.60 -26.24 -15.59
N VAL A 318 4.75 -26.91 -16.38
CA VAL A 318 4.40 -28.32 -16.16
C VAL A 318 5.59 -29.24 -16.46
N ASP A 319 6.29 -29.05 -17.58
CA ASP A 319 7.48 -29.84 -17.92
C ASP A 319 8.64 -29.62 -16.95
N GLY A 320 8.76 -28.39 -16.42
CA GLY A 320 9.69 -28.03 -15.36
C GLY A 320 9.24 -28.46 -13.95
N GLU A 321 8.10 -29.15 -13.83
CA GLU A 321 7.52 -29.57 -12.55
C GLU A 321 7.39 -28.42 -11.53
N GLY A 322 7.13 -27.19 -11.99
CA GLY A 322 7.05 -25.98 -11.18
C GLY A 322 8.41 -25.51 -10.62
N SER A 323 9.54 -25.82 -11.27
CA SER A 323 10.86 -25.36 -10.78
C SER A 323 10.95 -23.83 -10.82
N ILE A 324 11.85 -23.25 -10.03
CA ILE A 324 12.00 -21.80 -9.97
C ILE A 324 12.48 -21.20 -11.30
N GLU A 325 13.29 -21.95 -12.04
CA GLU A 325 13.73 -21.60 -13.39
C GLU A 325 12.57 -21.62 -14.38
N SER A 326 11.64 -22.57 -14.23
CA SER A 326 10.42 -22.60 -15.06
C SER A 326 9.50 -21.43 -14.77
N ILE A 327 9.47 -20.93 -13.53
CA ILE A 327 8.70 -19.73 -13.16
C ILE A 327 9.38 -18.46 -13.69
N ALA A 328 10.71 -18.38 -13.64
CA ALA A 328 11.49 -17.27 -14.16
C ALA A 328 11.52 -17.18 -15.69
N TYR A 329 11.20 -18.27 -16.40
CA TYR A 329 11.21 -18.33 -17.87
C TYR A 329 10.52 -17.13 -18.55
N ILE A 330 9.36 -16.73 -18.04
CA ILE A 330 8.60 -15.66 -18.66
C ILE A 330 9.26 -14.29 -18.48
N LEU A 331 9.98 -14.09 -17.37
CA LEU A 331 10.63 -12.82 -17.04
C LEU A 331 11.70 -12.45 -18.07
N GLU A 332 12.46 -13.42 -18.59
CA GLU A 332 13.47 -13.18 -19.64
C GLU A 332 12.84 -12.51 -20.87
N ASN A 333 11.67 -12.99 -21.30
CA ASN A 333 10.96 -12.41 -22.44
C ASN A 333 10.56 -10.96 -22.18
N PHE A 334 10.12 -10.64 -20.96
CA PHE A 334 9.75 -9.27 -20.58
C PHE A 334 10.95 -8.33 -20.52
N ILE A 335 12.07 -8.76 -19.91
CA ILE A 335 13.32 -7.99 -19.82
C ILE A 335 13.88 -7.69 -21.22
N ASP A 336 13.85 -8.67 -22.12
CA ASP A 336 14.31 -8.52 -23.51
C ASP A 336 13.44 -7.52 -24.28
N VAL A 337 12.10 -7.59 -24.13
CA VAL A 337 11.16 -6.69 -24.82
C VAL A 337 11.37 -5.24 -24.40
N VAL A 338 11.69 -4.97 -23.14
CA VAL A 338 11.97 -3.60 -22.65
C VAL A 338 13.43 -3.17 -22.81
N GLY A 339 14.28 -4.03 -23.39
CA GLY A 339 15.65 -3.72 -23.77
C GLY A 339 16.60 -3.54 -22.58
N GLY A 340 16.38 -4.27 -21.49
CA GLY A 340 17.28 -4.24 -20.33
C GLY A 340 18.05 -5.55 -20.11
N GLN A 341 18.75 -5.63 -18.98
CA GLN A 341 19.64 -6.75 -18.65
C GLN A 341 19.41 -7.34 -17.26
N CYS A 342 18.74 -6.59 -16.39
CA CYS A 342 18.37 -7.03 -15.05
C CYS A 342 17.17 -6.21 -14.58
N LEU A 343 16.50 -6.71 -13.54
CA LEU A 343 15.33 -6.08 -12.94
C LEU A 343 15.70 -5.35 -11.65
N ASP A 344 15.32 -4.08 -11.55
CA ASP A 344 15.50 -3.24 -10.38
C ASP A 344 14.20 -3.23 -9.56
N ILE A 345 14.24 -3.88 -8.40
CA ILE A 345 13.12 -4.10 -7.48
C ILE A 345 13.31 -3.41 -6.12
N ASP A 346 14.43 -2.69 -5.96
CA ASP A 346 14.81 -2.02 -4.72
C ASP A 346 13.71 -1.03 -4.29
N TYR A 347 13.23 -1.20 -3.06
CA TYR A 347 12.11 -0.42 -2.55
C TYR A 347 12.36 1.09 -2.62
N ASP A 348 13.53 1.54 -2.13
CA ASP A 348 13.87 2.96 -2.08
C ASP A 348 14.00 3.55 -3.48
N SER A 349 14.58 2.82 -4.43
CA SER A 349 14.67 3.19 -5.86
C SER A 349 13.29 3.41 -6.48
N ILE A 350 12.33 2.52 -6.19
CA ILE A 350 10.94 2.65 -6.66
C ILE A 350 10.28 3.88 -6.06
N ILE A 351 10.36 4.05 -4.73
CA ILE A 351 9.77 5.20 -4.02
C ILE A 351 10.39 6.52 -4.49
N ASP A 352 11.71 6.58 -4.66
CA ASP A 352 12.39 7.77 -5.14
C ASP A 352 12.04 8.11 -6.59
N ALA A 353 11.86 7.11 -7.46
CA ALA A 353 11.38 7.32 -8.81
C ALA A 353 9.95 7.87 -8.82
N GLU A 354 9.07 7.34 -7.96
CA GLU A 354 7.70 7.81 -7.83
C GLU A 354 7.60 9.20 -7.20
N ARG A 355 8.50 9.59 -6.29
CA ARG A 355 8.54 10.94 -5.69
C ARG A 355 8.92 12.04 -6.68
N GLN A 356 9.49 11.69 -7.83
CA GLN A 356 9.83 12.69 -8.86
C GLN A 356 8.58 13.26 -9.51
N THR A 357 8.54 14.59 -9.66
CA THR A 357 7.34 15.30 -10.12
C THR A 357 7.43 15.83 -11.53
N GLU A 358 8.60 15.79 -12.18
CA GLU A 358 8.80 16.40 -13.50
C GLU A 358 8.29 15.49 -14.62
N TRP A 359 7.73 16.08 -15.69
CA TRP A 359 7.13 15.31 -16.78
C TRP A 359 8.07 14.32 -17.46
N ASP A 360 9.36 14.62 -17.48
CA ASP A 360 10.39 13.82 -18.15
C ASP A 360 11.05 12.79 -17.19
N SER A 361 10.59 12.71 -15.94
CA SER A 361 11.05 11.72 -14.97
C SER A 361 10.58 10.31 -15.32
N SER A 362 11.33 9.29 -14.88
CA SER A 362 11.17 7.91 -15.32
C SER A 362 9.80 7.28 -15.02
N ALA A 363 9.27 7.49 -13.81
CA ALA A 363 7.94 7.00 -13.43
C ALA A 363 6.81 7.85 -14.05
N VAL A 364 7.07 9.13 -14.33
CA VAL A 364 6.08 10.08 -14.85
C VAL A 364 5.83 9.91 -16.34
N VAL A 365 6.91 9.76 -17.12
CA VAL A 365 6.82 9.66 -18.58
C VAL A 365 6.06 8.41 -19.03
N VAL A 366 6.08 7.35 -18.21
CA VAL A 366 5.35 6.11 -18.45
C VAL A 366 3.96 6.08 -17.78
N GLY A 367 3.54 7.15 -17.12
CA GLY A 367 2.23 7.25 -16.48
C GLY A 367 2.10 6.53 -15.14
N TYR A 368 3.18 5.94 -14.61
CA TYR A 368 3.14 5.11 -13.41
C TYR A 368 2.78 5.93 -12.17
N ARG A 369 3.51 7.03 -11.89
CA ARG A 369 3.18 7.92 -10.75
C ARG A 369 1.73 8.42 -10.79
N GLN A 370 1.27 8.82 -11.97
CA GLN A 370 -0.10 9.32 -12.19
C GLN A 370 -1.12 8.23 -11.86
N TRP A 371 -0.87 7.01 -12.31
CA TRP A 371 -1.72 5.87 -12.03
C TRP A 371 -1.71 5.49 -10.56
N THR A 372 -0.53 5.43 -9.92
CA THR A 372 -0.41 5.22 -8.46
C THR A 372 -1.20 6.28 -7.70
N TYR A 373 -1.11 7.55 -8.08
CA TYR A 373 -1.89 8.62 -7.46
C TYR A 373 -3.41 8.37 -7.56
N GLN A 374 -3.92 7.95 -8.72
CA GLN A 374 -5.34 7.64 -8.87
C GLN A 374 -5.77 6.42 -8.05
N LEU A 375 -4.92 5.39 -7.97
CA LEU A 375 -5.16 4.23 -7.12
C LEU A 375 -5.20 4.63 -5.63
N CYS A 376 -4.21 5.41 -5.17
CA CYS A 376 -4.10 5.85 -3.78
C CYS A 376 -5.21 6.82 -3.34
N SER A 377 -5.65 7.72 -4.23
CA SER A 377 -6.58 8.79 -3.86
C SER A 377 -8.05 8.44 -4.08
N GLN A 378 -8.38 7.68 -5.13
CA GLN A 378 -9.75 7.63 -5.65
C GLN A 378 -10.28 6.21 -5.91
N ILE A 379 -9.43 5.30 -6.39
CA ILE A 379 -9.85 4.05 -7.03
C ILE A 379 -9.62 2.82 -6.15
N GLY A 380 -8.46 2.71 -5.51
CA GLY A 380 -8.11 1.63 -4.59
C GLY A 380 -7.73 0.28 -5.20
N TRP A 381 -7.89 0.01 -6.50
CA TRP A 381 -7.71 -1.33 -7.13
C TRP A 381 -6.30 -1.96 -7.01
N PHE A 382 -5.85 -2.29 -5.80
CA PHE A 382 -4.58 -2.97 -5.56
C PHE A 382 -4.77 -4.46 -5.76
N HIS A 383 -3.96 -5.06 -6.64
CA HIS A 383 -4.00 -6.47 -6.96
C HIS A 383 -3.26 -7.28 -5.90
N THR A 384 -3.96 -7.57 -4.81
CA THR A 384 -3.38 -8.13 -3.60
C THR A 384 -3.40 -9.66 -3.59
N SER A 385 -2.65 -10.23 -2.64
CA SER A 385 -2.61 -11.67 -2.36
C SER A 385 -3.58 -12.13 -1.27
N GLY A 386 -4.50 -11.26 -0.80
CA GLY A 386 -5.36 -11.52 0.36
C GLY A 386 -6.32 -12.72 0.23
N SER A 387 -6.48 -13.31 -0.96
CA SER A 387 -7.25 -14.53 -1.16
C SER A 387 -6.34 -15.76 -1.13
N PRO A 388 -6.74 -16.85 -0.44
CA PRO A 388 -6.06 -18.14 -0.55
C PRO A 388 -6.41 -18.92 -1.84
N ASP A 389 -7.40 -18.47 -2.63
CA ASP A 389 -7.89 -19.18 -3.81
C ASP A 389 -7.07 -18.89 -5.09
N GLN A 390 -5.81 -18.49 -4.94
CA GLN A 390 -4.90 -18.07 -6.03
C GLN A 390 -3.48 -18.64 -5.82
N PRO A 391 -2.70 -18.85 -6.91
CA PRO A 391 -1.47 -19.65 -6.86
C PRO A 391 -0.18 -18.88 -6.52
N PHE A 392 -0.26 -17.60 -6.14
CA PHE A 392 0.90 -16.68 -6.07
C PHE A 392 1.43 -16.43 -4.65
N GLY A 393 0.88 -17.10 -3.62
CA GLY A 393 1.25 -16.90 -2.21
C GLY A 393 0.68 -15.61 -1.60
N ASP A 394 1.26 -15.14 -0.49
CA ASP A 394 0.66 -14.18 0.45
C ASP A 394 1.47 -12.89 0.69
N ARG A 395 2.60 -12.69 -0.01
CA ARG A 395 3.58 -11.62 0.34
C ARG A 395 3.32 -10.23 -0.22
N PHE A 396 2.13 -9.94 -0.71
CA PHE A 396 1.80 -8.62 -1.24
C PHE A 396 0.38 -8.19 -0.83
N PRO A 397 0.13 -7.99 0.49
CA PRO A 397 -1.13 -7.50 1.03
C PRO A 397 -1.53 -6.12 0.54
N ALA A 398 -2.79 -5.76 0.77
CA ALA A 398 -3.28 -4.38 0.61
C ALA A 398 -2.46 -3.36 1.40
N ASP A 399 -1.95 -3.75 2.57
CA ASP A 399 -1.18 -2.88 3.46
C ASP A 399 0.14 -2.42 2.84
N LEU A 400 0.77 -3.23 2.00
CA LEU A 400 1.96 -2.83 1.26
C LEU A 400 1.67 -1.64 0.35
N TYR A 401 0.60 -1.73 -0.43
CA TYR A 401 0.21 -0.67 -1.36
C TYR A 401 -0.19 0.60 -0.60
N ASN A 402 -0.86 0.46 0.54
CA ASN A 402 -1.18 1.59 1.42
C ASN A 402 0.10 2.25 2.00
N ALA A 403 1.08 1.47 2.43
CA ALA A 403 2.37 1.97 2.89
C ALA A 403 3.12 2.70 1.77
N GLY A 404 3.14 2.15 0.55
CA GLY A 404 3.68 2.82 -0.63
C GLY A 404 2.96 4.14 -0.94
N CYS A 405 1.63 4.15 -0.89
CA CYS A 405 0.84 5.38 -1.03
C CYS A 405 1.21 6.42 0.03
N GLN A 406 1.44 6.02 1.27
CA GLN A 406 1.87 6.93 2.33
C GLN A 406 3.32 7.42 2.12
N ALA A 407 4.22 6.55 1.67
CA ALA A 407 5.61 6.90 1.40
C ALA A 407 5.77 7.89 0.24
N VAL A 408 4.89 7.81 -0.77
CA VAL A 408 4.90 8.69 -1.95
C VAL A 408 4.00 9.92 -1.78
N PHE A 409 2.81 9.77 -1.17
CA PHE A 409 1.73 10.76 -1.10
C PHE A 409 1.15 11.01 0.32
N GLY A 410 1.75 10.49 1.39
CA GLY A 410 1.13 10.46 2.73
C GLY A 410 0.77 11.81 3.33
N GLU A 411 1.56 12.85 3.04
CA GLU A 411 1.21 14.22 3.44
C GLU A 411 0.09 14.82 2.55
N SER A 412 -0.05 14.36 1.30
CA SER A 412 -1.01 14.89 0.34
C SER A 412 -2.37 14.22 0.38
N LEU A 413 -2.54 12.96 0.80
CA LEU A 413 -3.86 12.31 0.78
C LEU A 413 -4.86 12.92 1.79
N MET A 414 -4.44 13.18 3.03
CA MET A 414 -5.27 13.94 3.96
C MET A 414 -5.48 15.37 3.47
N HIS A 415 -4.46 15.97 2.83
CA HIS A 415 -4.55 17.29 2.23
C HIS A 415 -5.55 17.30 1.05
N ASP A 416 -5.69 16.20 0.32
CA ASP A 416 -6.62 16.04 -0.79
C ASP A 416 -8.05 15.89 -0.28
N ILE A 417 -8.29 15.07 0.76
CA ILE A 417 -9.59 15.03 1.45
C ILE A 417 -9.95 16.43 1.98
N ALA A 418 -8.99 17.11 2.62
CA ALA A 418 -9.18 18.47 3.10
C ALA A 418 -9.47 19.43 1.93
N SER A 419 -8.75 19.33 0.82
CA SER A 419 -8.95 20.15 -0.38
C SER A 419 -10.34 19.91 -0.99
N GLU A 420 -10.80 18.66 -1.08
CA GLU A 420 -12.11 18.30 -1.63
C GLU A 420 -13.27 18.86 -0.80
N ILE A 421 -13.11 18.94 0.53
CA ILE A 421 -14.14 19.50 1.43
C ILE A 421 -13.92 20.98 1.75
N ASN A 422 -12.96 21.65 1.08
CA ASN A 422 -12.48 23.00 1.43
C ASN A 422 -12.12 23.16 2.92
N GLY A 423 -11.62 22.08 3.53
CA GLY A 423 -11.12 22.02 4.89
C GLY A 423 -9.65 22.45 4.99
N SER A 424 -9.22 22.74 6.22
CA SER A 424 -7.82 22.98 6.55
C SER A 424 -7.38 21.94 7.57
N LEU A 425 -6.19 21.39 7.39
CA LEU A 425 -5.61 20.40 8.32
C LEU A 425 -4.74 21.07 9.36
N TYR A 426 -4.83 20.54 10.57
CA TYR A 426 -3.99 20.94 11.69
C TYR A 426 -3.56 19.70 12.45
N TYR A 427 -2.25 19.56 12.65
CA TYR A 427 -1.68 18.54 13.53
C TYR A 427 -1.29 19.19 14.86
N LEU A 428 -1.73 18.61 15.96
CA LEU A 428 -1.42 19.10 17.32
C LEU A 428 -0.55 18.08 18.03
N GLU A 429 0.70 18.46 18.32
CA GLU A 429 1.59 17.65 19.13
C GLU A 429 1.12 17.61 20.59
N HIS A 430 1.14 16.43 21.20
CA HIS A 430 0.70 16.23 22.57
C HIS A 430 1.70 16.87 23.56
N ARG A 431 1.19 17.47 24.64
CA ARG A 431 2.07 18.02 25.69
C ARG A 431 3.02 16.94 26.23
N TYR A 432 4.25 17.33 26.52
CA TYR A 432 5.33 16.47 27.04
C TYR A 432 5.89 15.40 26.08
N TYR A 433 5.52 15.45 24.79
CA TYR A 433 6.08 14.59 23.76
C TYR A 433 6.79 15.44 22.68
N GLY A 434 7.81 14.87 22.05
CA GLY A 434 8.57 15.51 20.99
C GLY A 434 9.12 16.89 21.40
N GLU A 435 8.76 17.92 20.63
CA GLU A 435 9.22 19.29 20.85
C GLU A 435 8.33 20.08 21.82
N SER A 436 7.18 19.53 22.19
CA SER A 436 6.25 20.10 23.16
C SER A 436 6.73 19.89 24.60
N ARG A 437 7.76 20.67 24.99
CA ARG A 437 8.46 20.61 26.28
C ARG A 437 8.08 21.77 27.21
N PRO A 438 6.92 21.74 27.89
CA PRO A 438 6.42 22.88 28.67
C PRO A 438 7.21 23.14 29.97
N THR A 439 8.10 22.22 30.35
CA THR A 439 8.92 22.30 31.57
C THR A 439 10.39 21.97 31.28
N PRO A 440 11.32 22.38 32.17
CA PRO A 440 12.75 22.10 31.97
C PRO A 440 13.11 20.61 31.89
N ASN A 441 12.32 19.74 32.53
CA ASN A 441 12.50 18.29 32.57
C ASN A 441 11.17 17.58 32.85
N VAL A 442 11.15 16.25 32.80
CA VAL A 442 9.97 15.39 33.05
C VAL A 442 10.00 14.72 34.43
N SER A 443 10.43 15.46 35.45
CA SER A 443 10.27 15.03 36.86
C SER A 443 8.80 14.87 37.24
N ASP A 444 8.50 14.07 38.26
CA ASP A 444 7.13 13.80 38.73
C ASP A 444 6.36 15.08 39.06
N ALA A 445 7.07 16.07 39.63
CA ALA A 445 6.51 17.38 39.96
C ALA A 445 6.10 18.19 38.73
N ASN A 446 6.70 17.92 37.56
CA ASN A 446 6.34 18.51 36.28
C ASN A 446 5.28 17.66 35.57
N LEU A 447 5.42 16.33 35.58
CA LEU A 447 4.47 15.40 34.96
C LEU A 447 3.07 15.43 35.58
N ARG A 448 2.87 16.00 36.78
CA ARG A 448 1.52 16.27 37.32
C ARG A 448 0.60 17.08 36.40
N PHE A 449 1.16 17.75 35.39
CA PHE A 449 0.39 18.47 34.36
C PHE A 449 0.10 17.62 33.13
N LEU A 450 0.73 16.45 32.98
CA LEU A 450 0.44 15.47 31.93
C LEU A 450 -0.81 14.67 32.30
N THR A 451 -1.99 15.30 32.15
CA THR A 451 -3.27 14.64 32.39
C THR A 451 -4.16 14.73 31.15
N PRO A 452 -5.09 13.77 30.95
CA PRO A 452 -6.07 13.85 29.88
C PRO A 452 -6.85 15.17 29.91
N GLU A 453 -7.27 15.67 31.08
CA GLU A 453 -8.00 16.95 31.17
C GLU A 453 -7.20 18.13 30.63
N GLN A 454 -5.90 18.16 30.92
CA GLN A 454 -5.02 19.21 30.43
C GLN A 454 -4.79 19.07 28.92
N ALA A 455 -4.59 17.85 28.41
CA ALA A 455 -4.48 17.60 26.97
C ALA A 455 -5.76 18.03 26.22
N LEU A 456 -6.94 17.73 26.78
CA LEU A 456 -8.22 18.16 26.23
C LEU A 456 -8.39 19.69 26.30
N ALA A 457 -7.89 20.33 27.37
CA ALA A 457 -7.89 21.78 27.50
C ALA A 457 -6.95 22.46 26.50
N ASP A 458 -5.76 21.90 26.26
CA ASP A 458 -4.81 22.36 25.25
C ASP A 458 -5.43 22.26 23.85
N ALA A 459 -6.07 21.12 23.52
CA ALA A 459 -6.82 20.95 22.28
C ALA A 459 -7.97 21.97 22.15
N ALA A 460 -8.66 22.30 23.24
CA ALA A 460 -9.78 23.23 23.21
C ALA A 460 -9.30 24.66 22.99
N HIS A 461 -8.17 25.01 23.61
CA HIS A 461 -7.47 26.25 23.36
C HIS A 461 -6.99 26.32 21.91
N PHE A 462 -6.44 25.23 21.37
CA PHE A 462 -5.98 25.16 19.98
C PHE A 462 -7.13 25.31 18.97
N VAL A 463 -8.29 24.69 19.21
CA VAL A 463 -9.48 24.90 18.37
C VAL A 463 -9.92 26.36 18.36
N ASN A 464 -9.93 27.03 19.54
CA ASN A 464 -10.24 28.45 19.61
C ASN A 464 -9.18 29.32 18.94
N PHE A 465 -7.91 28.94 19.04
CA PHE A 465 -6.82 29.57 18.31
C PHE A 465 -7.07 29.46 16.80
N ILE A 466 -7.34 28.26 16.25
CA ILE A 466 -7.66 28.07 14.83
C ILE A 466 -8.82 28.99 14.40
N ARG A 467 -9.92 29.01 15.16
CA ARG A 467 -11.09 29.85 14.86
C ARG A 467 -10.80 31.36 14.85
N THR A 468 -9.76 31.81 15.54
CA THR A 468 -9.43 33.25 15.67
C THR A 468 -8.22 33.67 14.84
N SER A 469 -7.34 32.74 14.50
CA SER A 469 -6.10 33.00 13.78
C SER A 469 -6.15 32.59 12.30
N ALA A 470 -6.99 31.62 11.94
CA ALA A 470 -7.13 31.17 10.56
C ALA A 470 -8.28 31.93 9.84
N PRO A 471 -8.01 32.65 8.74
CA PRO A 471 -9.04 33.38 8.00
C PRO A 471 -10.17 32.46 7.52
N GLY A 472 -11.42 32.80 7.86
CA GLY A 472 -12.59 32.04 7.43
C GLY A 472 -12.92 30.81 8.29
N ALA A 473 -12.14 30.54 9.34
CA ALA A 473 -12.37 29.41 10.25
C ALA A 473 -13.35 29.70 11.39
N GLU A 474 -13.88 30.93 11.53
CA GLU A 474 -14.62 31.40 12.70
C GLU A 474 -15.85 30.54 13.01
N ASN A 475 -16.52 30.04 11.96
CA ASN A 475 -17.72 29.19 12.05
C ASN A 475 -17.50 27.79 11.45
N SER A 476 -16.26 27.43 11.12
CA SER A 476 -15.98 26.16 10.45
C SER A 476 -16.21 24.97 11.39
N PRO A 477 -16.83 23.89 10.90
CA PRO A 477 -16.96 22.66 11.65
C PRO A 477 -15.58 22.05 11.89
N ILE A 478 -15.32 21.61 13.12
CA ILE A 478 -14.06 20.93 13.49
C ILE A 478 -14.34 19.44 13.60
N ILE A 479 -13.61 18.64 12.84
CA ILE A 479 -13.61 17.19 12.95
C ILE A 479 -12.29 16.78 13.58
N LEU A 480 -12.37 15.95 14.62
CA LEU A 480 -11.17 15.41 15.29
C LEU A 480 -10.90 14.02 14.75
N VAL A 481 -9.63 13.73 14.49
CA VAL A 481 -9.17 12.45 13.95
C VAL A 481 -8.06 11.93 14.86
N GLY A 482 -8.09 10.64 15.22
CA GLY A 482 -7.03 10.01 16.00
C GLY A 482 -7.06 8.49 15.98
N GLY A 483 -5.91 7.88 16.31
CA GLY A 483 -5.70 6.44 16.53
C GLY A 483 -5.24 6.13 17.96
N HIS A 484 -5.63 4.98 18.52
CA HIS A 484 -5.24 4.52 19.86
C HIS A 484 -5.57 5.54 20.99
N TYR A 485 -4.57 5.98 21.77
CA TYR A 485 -4.77 6.98 22.82
C TYR A 485 -5.25 8.34 22.26
N SER A 486 -4.75 8.77 21.10
CA SER A 486 -5.21 10.01 20.46
C SER A 486 -6.66 9.93 19.98
N ALA A 487 -7.13 8.73 19.59
CA ALA A 487 -8.53 8.46 19.29
C ALA A 487 -9.41 8.59 20.55
N SER A 488 -8.92 8.06 21.67
CA SER A 488 -9.56 8.18 22.99
C SER A 488 -9.67 9.65 23.39
N LEU A 489 -8.60 10.43 23.24
CA LEU A 489 -8.61 11.88 23.44
C LEU A 489 -9.61 12.59 22.51
N ALA A 490 -9.69 12.23 21.24
CA ALA A 490 -10.65 12.84 20.31
C ALA A 490 -12.10 12.58 20.75
N VAL A 491 -12.41 11.35 21.16
CA VAL A 491 -13.74 10.98 21.68
C VAL A 491 -14.04 11.71 22.99
N TRP A 492 -13.11 11.71 23.94
CA TRP A 492 -13.26 12.40 25.21
C TRP A 492 -13.38 13.93 25.02
N PHE A 493 -12.68 14.49 24.05
CA PHE A 493 -12.81 15.89 23.66
C PHE A 493 -14.23 16.21 23.22
N ARG A 494 -14.81 15.40 22.34
CA ARG A 494 -16.17 15.64 21.85
C ARG A 494 -17.22 15.46 22.93
N ALA A 495 -17.00 14.56 23.87
CA ALA A 495 -17.84 14.38 25.03
C ALA A 495 -17.78 15.59 25.97
N ARG A 496 -16.58 16.12 26.23
CA ARG A 496 -16.33 17.23 27.17
C ARG A 496 -16.62 18.61 26.56
N TYR A 497 -16.26 18.82 25.30
CA TYR A 497 -16.39 20.06 24.54
C TYR A 497 -17.27 19.86 23.29
N PRO A 498 -18.53 19.44 23.45
CA PRO A 498 -19.40 19.11 22.32
C PRO A 498 -19.75 20.31 21.41
N HIS A 499 -19.46 21.54 21.87
CA HIS A 499 -19.65 22.79 21.14
C HIS A 499 -18.42 23.21 20.32
N LEU A 500 -17.27 22.57 20.55
CA LEU A 500 -16.02 22.88 19.83
C LEU A 500 -15.73 21.90 18.70
N SER A 501 -16.37 20.73 18.68
CA SER A 501 -16.22 19.71 17.63
C SER A 501 -17.57 19.32 17.03
N ALA A 502 -17.62 19.27 15.70
CA ALA A 502 -18.77 18.80 14.93
C ALA A 502 -18.88 17.27 14.98
N GLY A 503 -17.75 16.57 14.95
CA GLY A 503 -17.66 15.11 14.95
C GLY A 503 -16.27 14.60 15.29
N VAL A 504 -16.19 13.30 15.54
CA VAL A 504 -14.94 12.58 15.82
C VAL A 504 -14.86 11.36 14.93
N TRP A 505 -13.66 11.11 14.44
CA TRP A 505 -13.24 9.85 13.89
C TRP A 505 -12.15 9.26 14.78
N ALA A 506 -12.42 8.08 15.30
CA ALA A 506 -11.57 7.36 16.23
C ALA A 506 -11.34 5.93 15.75
N SER A 507 -10.06 5.54 15.62
CA SER A 507 -9.64 4.16 15.37
C SER A 507 -8.99 3.57 16.63
N SER A 508 -9.26 2.30 16.92
CA SER A 508 -8.66 1.53 18.03
C SER A 508 -8.69 2.24 19.39
N ALA A 509 -9.80 2.91 19.72
CA ALA A 509 -9.93 3.77 20.90
C ALA A 509 -10.45 3.02 22.15
N PRO A 510 -9.61 2.69 23.15
CA PRO A 510 -10.10 2.26 24.46
C PRO A 510 -10.82 3.42 25.15
N LEU A 511 -12.14 3.33 25.28
CA LEU A 511 -12.95 4.40 25.88
C LEU A 511 -13.03 4.35 27.41
N PRO A 512 -13.28 3.20 28.05
CA PRO A 512 -13.23 3.12 29.50
C PRO A 512 -11.77 3.08 29.97
N SER A 513 -11.44 3.92 30.95
CA SER A 513 -10.22 3.78 31.75
C SER A 513 -10.47 2.68 32.78
N VAL A 514 -9.68 1.61 32.68
CA VAL A 514 -9.74 0.46 33.58
C VAL A 514 -8.31 0.20 34.07
N VAL A 515 -8.14 0.06 35.38
CA VAL A 515 -6.82 -0.14 36.01
C VAL A 515 -6.23 -1.47 35.58
N ASP A 516 -7.01 -2.52 35.80
CA ASP A 516 -6.73 -3.86 35.34
C ASP A 516 -7.44 -4.07 34.00
N PHE A 517 -6.70 -4.06 32.90
CA PHE A 517 -7.24 -4.19 31.54
C PHE A 517 -6.95 -5.57 30.94
N ASP A 518 -7.28 -6.61 31.70
CA ASP A 518 -7.21 -8.02 31.29
C ASP A 518 -7.96 -8.33 29.99
N GLN A 519 -9.07 -7.61 29.72
CA GLN A 519 -9.86 -7.72 28.50
C GLN A 519 -9.04 -7.45 27.22
N PHE A 520 -7.96 -6.68 27.32
CA PHE A 520 -7.05 -6.46 26.20
C PHE A 520 -6.41 -7.78 25.74
N LYS A 521 -5.90 -8.59 26.68
CA LYS A 521 -5.32 -9.91 26.37
C LYS A 521 -6.35 -10.93 25.95
N VAL A 522 -7.58 -10.85 26.48
CA VAL A 522 -8.70 -11.66 25.98
C VAL A 522 -9.01 -11.33 24.53
N ALA A 523 -9.03 -10.04 24.15
CA ALA A 523 -9.23 -9.61 22.78
C ALA A 523 -8.08 -10.05 21.87
N THR A 524 -6.83 -9.98 22.34
CA THR A 524 -5.67 -10.53 21.64
C THR A 524 -5.87 -12.02 21.34
N GLY A 525 -6.14 -12.84 22.36
CA GLY A 525 -6.39 -14.27 22.16
C GLY A 525 -7.56 -14.55 21.21
N ALA A 526 -8.65 -13.77 21.32
CA ALA A 526 -9.80 -13.89 20.42
C ALA A 526 -9.44 -13.56 18.96
N ALA A 527 -8.52 -12.63 18.72
CA ALA A 527 -8.04 -12.32 17.37
C ALA A 527 -7.27 -13.50 16.77
N PHE A 528 -6.33 -14.09 17.52
CA PHE A 528 -5.63 -15.32 17.10
C PHE A 528 -6.59 -16.49 16.84
N ARG A 529 -7.63 -16.65 17.67
CA ARG A 529 -8.69 -17.64 17.45
C ARG A 529 -9.52 -17.34 16.21
N THR A 530 -9.79 -16.07 15.92
CA THR A 530 -10.61 -15.65 14.78
C THR A 530 -9.88 -15.89 13.46
N VAL A 531 -8.60 -15.54 13.41
CA VAL A 531 -7.76 -15.68 12.21
C VAL A 531 -7.28 -17.11 12.01
N GLY A 532 -6.61 -17.71 13.00
CA GLY A 532 -6.00 -19.05 12.88
C GLY A 532 -6.83 -20.20 13.47
N GLY A 533 -8.07 -19.94 13.88
CA GLY A 533 -8.97 -20.95 14.44
C GLY A 533 -8.61 -21.41 15.86
N ASP A 534 -9.38 -22.38 16.37
CA ASP A 534 -9.16 -22.96 17.70
C ASP A 534 -7.80 -23.67 17.81
N SER A 535 -7.28 -24.24 16.73
CA SER A 535 -5.95 -24.86 16.69
C SER A 535 -4.86 -23.86 17.04
N CYS A 536 -4.88 -22.68 16.44
CA CYS A 536 -3.91 -21.63 16.74
C CYS A 536 -4.01 -21.17 18.20
N TYR A 537 -5.23 -20.88 18.66
CA TYR A 537 -5.43 -20.46 20.05
C TYR A 537 -4.89 -21.50 21.04
N ASN A 538 -5.21 -22.78 20.83
CA ASN A 538 -4.79 -23.86 21.73
C ASN A 538 -3.27 -24.09 21.67
N ALA A 539 -2.66 -23.96 20.50
CA ALA A 539 -1.20 -24.09 20.35
C ALA A 539 -0.46 -22.93 21.00
N LEU A 540 -0.97 -21.70 20.88
CA LEU A 540 -0.48 -20.50 21.56
C LEU A 540 -0.58 -20.67 23.09
N GLU A 541 -1.75 -21.10 23.59
CA GLU A 541 -1.96 -21.37 25.01
C GLU A 541 -1.02 -22.46 25.54
N ALA A 542 -0.87 -23.56 24.80
CA ALA A 542 0.04 -24.64 25.17
C ALA A 542 1.51 -24.21 25.16
N GLY A 543 1.91 -23.35 24.22
CA GLY A 543 3.26 -22.83 24.14
C GLY A 543 3.63 -21.89 25.27
N PHE A 544 2.77 -20.91 25.57
CA PHE A 544 2.94 -20.08 26.76
C PHE A 544 2.90 -20.94 28.04
N GLY A 545 2.03 -21.94 28.13
CA GLY A 545 2.03 -22.90 29.25
C GLY A 545 3.38 -23.60 29.45
N ARG A 546 3.98 -24.14 28.39
CA ARG A 546 5.32 -24.76 28.43
C ARG A 546 6.40 -23.77 28.83
N MET A 547 6.32 -22.52 28.36
CA MET A 547 7.27 -21.47 28.70
C MET A 547 7.27 -21.19 30.21
N HIS A 548 6.09 -21.16 30.83
CA HIS A 548 5.94 -21.06 32.28
C HIS A 548 6.51 -22.29 33.02
N GLU A 549 6.25 -23.51 32.52
CA GLU A 549 6.77 -24.75 33.11
C GLU A 549 8.31 -24.83 33.09
N LEU A 550 8.95 -24.46 31.99
CA LEU A 550 10.41 -24.43 31.87
C LEU A 550 11.05 -23.44 32.85
N PHE A 551 10.43 -22.27 32.99
CA PHE A 551 10.87 -21.29 33.95
C PHE A 551 10.80 -21.84 35.39
N ASP A 552 9.67 -22.46 35.78
CA ASP A 552 9.52 -23.06 37.11
C ASP A 552 10.47 -24.24 37.37
N ALA A 553 10.86 -24.96 36.32
CA ALA A 553 11.85 -26.03 36.39
C ALA A 553 13.30 -25.53 36.51
N GLY A 554 13.56 -24.24 36.26
CA GLY A 554 14.91 -23.68 36.13
C GLY A 554 15.63 -24.16 34.87
N GLU A 555 14.88 -24.52 33.84
CA GLU A 555 15.36 -25.04 32.54
C GLU A 555 15.14 -24.02 31.41
N PHE A 556 15.00 -22.74 31.74
CA PHE A 556 14.77 -21.66 30.78
C PHE A 556 16.04 -21.34 29.98
N ASP A 557 15.99 -21.45 28.65
CA ASP A 557 17.14 -21.19 27.77
C ASP A 557 17.22 -19.72 27.36
N ILE A 558 18.39 -19.12 27.62
CA ILE A 558 18.74 -17.73 27.32
C ILE A 558 18.81 -17.52 25.81
N LEU A 559 19.31 -18.52 25.08
CA LEU A 559 19.53 -18.41 23.63
C LEU A 559 18.24 -18.42 22.85
N THR A 560 17.26 -19.23 23.26
CA THR A 560 15.97 -19.34 22.56
C THR A 560 15.20 -18.03 22.57
N PHE A 561 15.31 -17.23 23.64
CA PHE A 561 14.61 -15.95 23.77
C PHE A 561 15.53 -14.74 23.59
N HIS A 562 16.73 -14.94 23.04
CA HIS A 562 17.71 -13.88 22.78
C HIS A 562 17.94 -12.96 24.00
N LEU A 563 17.93 -13.49 25.21
CA LEU A 563 18.10 -12.68 26.42
C LEU A 563 19.57 -12.26 26.59
N CYS A 564 19.80 -11.03 27.04
CA CYS A 564 21.17 -10.55 27.31
C CYS A 564 21.80 -11.26 28.52
N ASP A 565 20.97 -11.57 29.52
CA ASP A 565 21.34 -12.20 30.79
C ASP A 565 20.34 -13.31 31.14
N PRO A 566 20.70 -14.25 32.04
CA PRO A 566 19.77 -15.28 32.53
C PRO A 566 18.48 -14.68 33.11
N LEU A 567 17.34 -15.30 32.83
CA LEU A 567 16.05 -14.88 33.38
C LEU A 567 15.98 -15.20 34.89
N GLU A 568 16.19 -14.19 35.73
CA GLU A 568 16.07 -14.33 37.18
C GLU A 568 14.60 -14.26 37.65
N PRO A 569 14.26 -14.83 38.82
CA PRO A 569 12.87 -14.86 39.30
C PRO A 569 12.19 -13.52 39.51
N GLU A 570 12.95 -12.50 39.86
CA GLU A 570 12.51 -11.11 39.97
C GLU A 570 12.08 -10.48 38.63
N ASP A 571 12.70 -10.90 37.52
CA ASP A 571 12.46 -10.33 36.18
C ASP A 571 11.39 -11.08 35.38
N ALA A 572 11.07 -12.31 35.80
CA ALA A 572 10.11 -13.20 35.16
C ALA A 572 8.83 -12.48 34.73
N ALA A 573 8.20 -11.75 35.63
CA ALA A 573 6.93 -11.09 35.36
C ALA A 573 7.01 -10.05 34.23
N HIS A 574 8.12 -9.32 34.12
CA HIS A 574 8.36 -8.36 33.03
C HIS A 574 8.60 -9.07 31.71
N PHE A 575 9.39 -10.13 31.72
CA PHE A 575 9.61 -10.97 30.54
C PHE A 575 8.31 -11.57 30.00
N PHE A 576 7.50 -12.19 30.86
CA PHE A 576 6.20 -12.76 30.45
C PHE A 576 5.22 -11.69 29.94
N SER A 577 5.21 -10.50 30.56
CA SER A 577 4.44 -9.37 30.07
C SER A 577 4.90 -8.94 28.68
N LEU A 578 6.22 -8.81 28.46
CA LEU A 578 6.78 -8.38 27.19
C LEU A 578 6.44 -9.38 26.07
N MET A 579 6.62 -10.68 26.33
CA MET A 579 6.22 -11.72 25.39
C MET A 579 4.75 -11.59 25.02
N ALA A 580 3.87 -11.41 26.00
CA ALA A 580 2.44 -11.20 25.72
C ALA A 580 2.16 -9.88 24.97
N GLU A 581 2.96 -8.82 25.14
CA GLU A 581 2.84 -7.57 24.36
C GLU A 581 3.27 -7.77 22.90
N ILE A 582 4.36 -8.49 22.63
CA ILE A 582 4.82 -8.76 21.26
C ILE A 582 3.71 -9.43 20.43
N TYR A 583 3.03 -10.43 21.01
CA TYR A 583 1.88 -11.05 20.38
C TYR A 583 0.67 -10.11 20.24
N ALA A 584 0.49 -9.17 21.17
CA ALA A 584 -0.63 -8.23 21.13
C ALA A 584 -0.47 -7.12 20.09
N ILE A 585 0.75 -6.83 19.62
CA ILE A 585 1.02 -5.86 18.55
C ILE A 585 0.29 -6.28 17.27
N LEU A 586 0.30 -7.57 16.92
CA LEU A 586 -0.29 -8.06 15.66
C LEU A 586 -1.77 -7.68 15.50
N PRO A 587 -2.68 -8.04 16.44
CA PRO A 587 -4.07 -7.62 16.34
C PRO A 587 -4.30 -6.15 16.64
N GLN A 588 -3.39 -5.48 17.38
CA GLN A 588 -3.53 -4.06 17.68
C GLN A 588 -3.38 -3.18 16.42
N PHE A 589 -2.50 -3.57 15.50
CA PHE A 589 -2.28 -2.88 14.23
C PHE A 589 -2.99 -3.55 13.04
N GLU A 590 -3.91 -4.48 13.32
CA GLU A 590 -4.74 -5.17 12.30
C GLU A 590 -3.92 -5.97 11.28
N PHE A 591 -2.78 -6.52 11.69
CA PHE A 591 -1.92 -7.36 10.85
C PHE A 591 -2.46 -8.79 10.72
N GLU A 592 -3.65 -8.96 10.13
CA GLU A 592 -4.33 -10.27 10.03
C GLU A 592 -3.45 -11.35 9.37
N GLU A 593 -2.65 -10.99 8.35
CA GLU A 593 -1.71 -11.91 7.70
C GLU A 593 -0.56 -12.34 8.62
N PHE A 594 0.00 -11.42 9.41
CA PHE A 594 1.03 -11.79 10.39
C PHE A 594 0.45 -12.64 11.51
N ILE A 595 -0.82 -12.43 11.90
CA ILE A 595 -1.51 -13.33 12.84
C ILE A 595 -1.63 -14.73 12.23
N ALA A 596 -2.02 -14.84 10.95
CA ALA A 596 -2.13 -16.12 10.25
C ALA A 596 -0.77 -16.84 10.15
N SER A 597 0.28 -16.15 9.69
CA SER A 597 1.64 -16.70 9.61
C SER A 597 2.16 -17.13 10.99
N THR A 598 1.96 -16.31 12.01
CA THR A 598 2.33 -16.65 13.39
C THR A 598 1.54 -17.88 13.88
N CYS A 599 0.25 -17.98 13.51
CA CYS A 599 -0.56 -19.15 13.82
C CYS A 599 -0.03 -20.42 13.15
N ASP A 600 0.38 -20.37 11.88
CA ASP A 600 0.91 -21.53 11.16
C ASP A 600 2.19 -22.05 11.83
N VAL A 601 3.13 -21.15 12.15
CA VAL A 601 4.38 -21.51 12.85
C VAL A 601 4.10 -22.17 14.20
N ILE A 602 3.17 -21.62 14.98
CA ILE A 602 2.85 -22.13 16.32
C ILE A 602 2.07 -23.44 16.24
N VAL A 603 1.18 -23.61 15.26
CA VAL A 603 0.42 -24.84 15.07
C VAL A 603 1.34 -25.97 14.59
N ASP A 604 2.19 -25.71 13.60
CA ASP A 604 3.13 -26.69 13.04
C ASP A 604 4.21 -27.09 14.05
N GLY A 605 4.67 -26.12 14.85
CA GLY A 605 5.54 -26.37 15.99
C GLY A 605 4.85 -27.08 17.16
N GLU A 606 3.55 -27.40 17.05
CA GLU A 606 2.71 -27.93 18.13
C GLU A 606 2.82 -27.08 19.42
N GLY A 607 3.04 -25.78 19.26
CA GLY A 607 3.29 -24.76 20.29
C GLY A 607 4.65 -24.92 21.01
N SER A 608 5.67 -25.48 20.37
CA SER A 608 7.01 -25.59 20.97
C SER A 608 7.55 -24.22 21.39
N ILE A 609 8.56 -24.23 22.26
CA ILE A 609 9.16 -22.99 22.78
C ILE A 609 9.82 -22.20 21.67
N GLU A 610 10.43 -22.89 20.70
CA GLU A 610 11.02 -22.29 19.52
C GLU A 610 9.94 -21.62 18.65
N SER A 611 8.78 -22.25 18.49
CA SER A 611 7.65 -21.63 17.76
C SER A 611 7.07 -20.40 18.47
N ILE A 612 7.14 -20.36 19.80
CA ILE A 612 6.72 -19.18 20.59
C ILE A 612 7.78 -18.07 20.54
N ALA A 613 9.06 -18.44 20.50
CA ALA A 613 10.16 -17.49 20.38
C ALA A 613 10.32 -16.91 18.98
N TYR A 614 9.77 -17.55 17.94
CA TYR A 614 9.87 -17.11 16.55
C TYR A 614 9.53 -15.63 16.33
N ILE A 615 8.42 -15.15 16.92
CA ILE A 615 8.01 -13.75 16.74
C ILE A 615 8.98 -12.77 17.40
N LEU A 616 9.71 -13.21 18.43
CA LEU A 616 10.63 -12.39 19.17
C LEU A 616 11.89 -12.08 18.35
N GLU A 617 12.38 -13.04 17.57
CA GLU A 617 13.53 -12.84 16.67
C GLU A 617 13.23 -11.72 15.65
N ASN A 618 12.08 -11.82 14.98
CA ASN A 618 11.59 -10.78 14.07
C ASN A 618 11.45 -9.41 14.78
N PHE A 619 10.98 -9.40 16.03
CA PHE A 619 10.84 -8.16 16.79
C PHE A 619 12.20 -7.52 17.12
N ILE A 620 13.19 -8.31 17.54
CA ILE A 620 14.53 -7.83 17.89
C ILE A 620 15.26 -7.27 16.66
N ASP A 621 15.13 -7.92 15.51
CA ASP A 621 15.73 -7.47 14.26
C ASP A 621 15.15 -6.13 13.80
N VAL A 622 13.82 -5.96 13.87
CA VAL A 622 13.15 -4.70 13.51
C VAL A 622 13.61 -3.53 14.39
N VAL A 623 13.86 -3.75 15.68
CA VAL A 623 14.32 -2.69 16.60
C VAL A 623 15.85 -2.50 16.59
N GLY A 624 16.59 -3.26 15.79
CA GLY A 624 18.05 -3.19 15.69
C GLY A 624 18.78 -3.63 16.96
N GLY A 625 18.17 -4.53 17.75
CA GLY A 625 18.74 -5.08 18.97
C GLY A 625 19.64 -6.29 18.72
N GLN A 626 20.50 -6.63 19.69
CA GLN A 626 21.28 -7.88 19.65
C GLN A 626 20.76 -8.93 20.64
N CYS A 627 20.16 -8.47 21.73
CA CYS A 627 19.56 -9.27 22.76
C CYS A 627 18.55 -8.41 23.54
N LEU A 628 17.68 -9.06 24.31
CA LEU A 628 16.69 -8.45 25.16
C LEU A 628 17.25 -8.20 26.56
N ASP A 629 17.39 -6.93 26.94
CA ASP A 629 17.62 -6.53 28.33
C ASP A 629 16.29 -6.50 29.07
N ILE A 630 16.13 -7.42 30.02
CA ILE A 630 14.93 -7.62 30.84
C ILE A 630 15.21 -7.37 32.32
N ASP A 631 16.40 -6.89 32.67
CA ASP A 631 16.79 -6.59 34.04
C ASP A 631 15.89 -5.49 34.61
N TYR A 632 15.14 -5.82 35.66
CA TYR A 632 14.17 -4.92 36.24
C TYR A 632 14.82 -3.62 36.75
N ASP A 633 15.99 -3.71 37.38
CA ASP A 633 16.68 -2.54 37.92
C ASP A 633 17.15 -1.60 36.78
N SER A 634 17.64 -2.15 35.66
CA SER A 634 18.00 -1.42 34.43
C SER A 634 16.79 -0.64 33.87
N ILE A 635 15.64 -1.31 33.73
CA ILE A 635 14.39 -0.70 33.25
C ILE A 635 13.95 0.44 34.17
N ILE A 636 13.93 0.20 35.49
CA ILE A 636 13.54 1.19 36.50
C ILE A 636 14.50 2.37 36.53
N ASP A 637 15.81 2.14 36.44
CA ASP A 637 16.82 3.19 36.44
C ASP A 637 16.77 4.03 35.16
N ALA A 638 16.45 3.43 34.01
CA ALA A 638 16.16 4.16 32.77
C ALA A 638 14.92 5.05 32.93
N GLU A 639 13.84 4.51 33.48
CA GLU A 639 12.59 5.24 33.71
C GLU A 639 12.71 6.33 34.77
N ARG A 640 13.62 6.23 35.75
CA ARG A 640 13.87 7.28 36.75
C ARG A 640 14.57 8.52 36.19
N GLN A 641 15.14 8.44 34.99
CA GLN A 641 15.80 9.59 34.36
C GLN A 641 14.76 10.64 33.96
N THR A 642 15.00 11.90 34.33
CA THR A 642 14.03 12.99 34.12
C THR A 642 14.41 13.94 32.99
N GLU A 643 15.62 13.83 32.46
CA GLU A 643 16.15 14.77 31.47
C GLU A 643 15.60 14.46 30.07
N TRP A 644 15.33 15.50 29.28
CA TRP A 644 14.72 15.37 27.96
C TRP A 644 15.53 14.55 26.94
N ASP A 645 16.83 14.40 27.17
CA ASP A 645 17.77 13.67 26.33
C ASP A 645 18.04 12.23 26.81
N SER A 646 17.41 11.81 27.91
CA SER A 646 17.48 10.43 28.38
C SER A 646 16.67 9.48 27.50
N SER A 647 17.14 8.24 27.37
CA SER A 647 16.57 7.23 26.45
C SER A 647 15.06 7.04 26.65
N ALA A 648 14.63 6.78 27.88
CA ALA A 648 13.22 6.55 28.22
C ALA A 648 12.32 7.78 28.00
N VAL A 649 12.89 8.99 28.04
CA VAL A 649 12.14 10.24 27.84
C VAL A 649 12.02 10.60 26.36
N VAL A 650 13.08 10.39 25.59
CA VAL A 650 13.10 10.66 24.14
C VAL A 650 12.06 9.80 23.42
N VAL A 651 11.94 8.51 23.78
CA VAL A 651 10.92 7.62 23.19
C VAL A 651 9.54 7.78 23.85
N GLY A 652 9.40 8.65 24.86
CA GLY A 652 8.12 8.91 25.52
C GLY A 652 7.68 7.84 26.53
N TYR A 653 8.53 6.86 26.84
CA TYR A 653 8.22 5.72 27.71
C TYR A 653 7.90 6.18 29.14
N ARG A 654 8.77 6.99 29.75
CA ARG A 654 8.53 7.54 31.11
C ARG A 654 7.22 8.34 31.19
N GLN A 655 6.95 9.16 30.17
CA GLN A 655 5.73 9.98 30.10
C GLN A 655 4.49 9.08 30.02
N TRP A 656 4.55 8.04 29.20
CA TRP A 656 3.47 7.07 29.05
C TRP A 656 3.24 6.28 30.34
N THR A 657 4.29 5.73 30.95
CA THR A 657 4.22 5.03 32.24
C THR A 657 3.61 5.93 33.31
N TYR A 658 4.01 7.21 33.39
CA TYR A 658 3.40 8.15 34.33
C TYR A 658 1.88 8.30 34.12
N GLN A 659 1.41 8.37 32.87
CA GLN A 659 -0.02 8.49 32.57
C GLN A 659 -0.78 7.20 32.91
N LEU A 660 -0.22 6.03 32.63
CA LEU A 660 -0.80 4.76 33.05
C LEU A 660 -0.89 4.69 34.57
N CYS A 661 0.21 4.96 35.27
CA CYS A 661 0.30 4.90 36.73
C CYS A 661 -0.64 5.87 37.44
N SER A 662 -0.78 7.11 36.93
CA SER A 662 -1.44 8.18 37.69
C SER A 662 -2.81 8.60 37.15
N GLN A 663 -3.13 8.31 35.88
CA GLN A 663 -4.32 8.85 35.22
C GLN A 663 -5.25 7.76 34.65
N ILE A 664 -4.69 6.75 33.96
CA ILE A 664 -5.48 5.91 33.05
C ILE A 664 -5.60 4.45 33.52
N GLY A 665 -4.59 3.90 34.20
CA GLY A 665 -4.57 2.48 34.52
C GLY A 665 -4.08 1.65 33.34
N TRP A 666 -4.98 1.23 32.45
CA TRP A 666 -4.75 0.41 31.24
C TRP A 666 -3.59 -0.59 31.32
N PHE A 667 -3.41 -1.23 32.47
CA PHE A 667 -2.39 -2.24 32.59
C PHE A 667 -2.89 -3.48 31.86
N HIS A 668 -2.15 -3.93 30.85
CA HIS A 668 -2.50 -5.10 30.04
C HIS A 668 -2.16 -6.38 30.80
N THR A 669 -3.01 -6.76 31.74
CA THR A 669 -2.68 -7.83 32.69
C THR A 669 -3.10 -9.22 32.20
N SER A 670 -2.63 -10.23 32.92
CA SER A 670 -3.07 -11.62 32.83
C SER A 670 -4.22 -11.99 33.79
N GLY A 671 -4.96 -10.99 34.29
CA GLY A 671 -6.00 -11.21 35.32
C GLY A 671 -7.16 -12.11 34.89
N SER A 672 -7.42 -12.23 33.59
CA SER A 672 -8.44 -13.12 33.03
C SER A 672 -7.87 -14.51 32.73
N PRO A 673 -8.59 -15.61 33.01
CA PRO A 673 -8.22 -16.94 32.55
C PRO A 673 -8.60 -17.20 31.08
N ASP A 674 -9.37 -16.32 30.44
CA ASP A 674 -9.88 -16.52 29.06
C ASP A 674 -8.88 -16.03 27.98
N GLN A 675 -7.58 -16.05 28.28
CA GLN A 675 -6.49 -15.59 27.40
C GLN A 675 -5.29 -16.57 27.47
N PRO A 676 -4.47 -16.67 26.41
CA PRO A 676 -3.52 -17.78 26.25
C PRO A 676 -2.14 -17.59 26.92
N PHE A 677 -1.87 -16.47 27.59
CA PHE A 677 -0.52 -16.04 27.99
C PHE A 677 -0.08 -16.42 29.43
N GLY A 678 -0.92 -17.16 30.16
CA GLY A 678 -0.67 -17.53 31.57
C GLY A 678 -1.00 -16.42 32.57
N ASP A 679 -0.49 -16.47 33.80
CA ASP A 679 -0.97 -15.66 34.96
C ASP A 679 0.11 -14.81 35.68
N ARG A 680 1.30 -14.63 35.08
CA ARG A 680 2.50 -14.08 35.76
C ARG A 680 2.67 -12.56 35.75
N PHE A 681 1.78 -11.83 35.10
CA PHE A 681 1.84 -10.36 35.02
C PHE A 681 0.52 -9.72 35.50
N PRO A 682 0.18 -9.86 36.80
CA PRO A 682 -1.02 -9.28 37.37
C PRO A 682 -0.90 -7.75 37.49
N ALA A 683 -2.02 -7.06 37.74
CA ALA A 683 -2.04 -5.61 37.96
C ALA A 683 -1.05 -5.13 39.05
N ASP A 684 -0.80 -5.96 40.07
CA ASP A 684 0.13 -5.65 41.16
C ASP A 684 1.58 -5.48 40.68
N LEU A 685 1.98 -6.13 39.58
CA LEU A 685 3.30 -5.95 38.97
C LEU A 685 3.47 -4.49 38.51
N TYR A 686 2.53 -3.99 37.72
CA TYR A 686 2.55 -2.63 37.20
C TYR A 686 2.46 -1.62 38.34
N ASN A 687 1.66 -1.88 39.37
CA ASN A 687 1.61 -1.04 40.56
C ASN A 687 2.96 -0.96 41.28
N ALA A 688 3.69 -2.09 41.38
CA ALA A 688 5.02 -2.12 41.97
C ALA A 688 6.03 -1.32 41.12
N GLY A 689 5.99 -1.47 39.79
CA GLY A 689 6.77 -0.64 38.85
C GLY A 689 6.47 0.85 39.01
N CYS A 690 5.20 1.24 39.04
CA CYS A 690 4.78 2.62 39.30
C CYS A 690 5.36 3.17 40.62
N GLN A 691 5.33 2.38 41.70
CA GLN A 691 5.92 2.78 42.97
C GLN A 691 7.45 2.89 42.91
N ALA A 692 8.12 1.99 42.17
CA ALA A 692 9.56 1.99 42.03
C ALA A 692 10.08 3.19 41.22
N VAL A 693 9.32 3.65 40.22
CA VAL A 693 9.68 4.81 39.38
C VAL A 693 9.24 6.14 40.01
N PHE A 694 8.01 6.23 40.55
CA PHE A 694 7.38 7.50 40.95
C PHE A 694 7.08 7.64 42.47
N GLY A 695 7.41 6.62 43.27
CA GLY A 695 7.24 6.61 44.74
C GLY A 695 5.80 6.47 45.25
N GLU A 696 5.64 6.18 46.55
CA GLU A 696 4.35 5.88 47.22
C GLU A 696 3.27 6.98 47.11
N SER A 697 3.66 8.22 46.82
CA SER A 697 2.74 9.38 46.74
C SER A 697 2.11 9.62 45.37
N SER A 698 2.53 8.87 44.35
CA SER A 698 1.96 8.95 43.00
C SER A 698 0.73 8.02 42.94
N CYS A 699 -0.45 8.62 42.86
CA CYS A 699 -1.79 8.01 42.86
C CYS A 699 -1.87 6.60 42.24
N LEU A 700 -1.61 5.54 43.02
CA LEU A 700 -2.08 4.22 42.64
C LEU A 700 -3.61 4.25 42.70
N PRO A 701 -4.31 3.96 41.59
CA PRO A 701 -5.75 3.85 41.61
C PRO A 701 -6.14 2.74 42.60
N THR A 702 -6.69 3.11 43.77
CA THR A 702 -7.71 2.21 44.30
C THR A 702 -8.84 2.21 43.29
N TYR A 703 -9.35 1.03 42.97
CA TYR A 703 -10.37 0.75 41.94
C TYR A 703 -11.49 1.82 41.88
N ASP A 704 -11.86 2.40 43.02
CA ASP A 704 -12.90 3.43 43.13
C ASP A 704 -12.43 4.89 43.05
N VAL A 705 -11.15 5.22 43.31
CA VAL A 705 -10.71 6.62 43.47
C VAL A 705 -10.31 7.28 42.16
N CYS A 706 -9.59 6.64 41.23
CA CYS A 706 -9.28 7.29 39.94
C CYS A 706 -10.51 7.39 39.01
N LEU A 707 -11.38 6.36 39.00
CA LEU A 707 -12.65 6.40 38.27
C LEU A 707 -13.58 7.54 38.77
N ASN A 708 -13.64 7.78 40.09
CA ASN A 708 -14.51 8.81 40.67
C ASN A 708 -13.87 10.21 40.80
N THR A 709 -12.53 10.33 40.86
CA THR A 709 -11.87 11.64 41.07
C THR A 709 -11.82 12.47 39.78
N TYR A 710 -11.75 11.82 38.61
CA TYR A 710 -11.60 12.49 37.32
C TYR A 710 -12.86 12.45 36.44
N GLY A 711 -13.94 11.80 36.91
CA GLY A 711 -15.24 11.82 36.24
C GLY A 711 -15.18 11.19 34.84
N ILE A 712 -14.52 10.04 34.71
CA ILE A 712 -14.44 9.30 33.45
C ILE A 712 -15.82 8.68 33.22
N PHE A 713 -16.65 9.47 32.55
CA PHE A 713 -18.06 9.29 32.25
C PHE A 713 -18.42 7.84 31.88
N SER A 714 -19.53 7.33 32.43
CA SER A 714 -20.31 6.31 31.73
C SER A 714 -20.88 6.95 30.45
N MET A 715 -20.07 7.01 29.38
CA MET A 715 -20.48 7.64 28.13
C MET A 715 -21.43 6.70 27.38
N GLY A 716 -22.72 7.08 27.34
CA GLY A 716 -23.63 6.51 26.35
C GLY A 716 -23.19 6.92 24.94
N TYR A 717 -23.18 5.95 24.02
CA TYR A 717 -22.86 6.12 22.61
C TYR A 717 -23.58 7.35 22.01
N GLY A 718 -22.81 8.32 21.51
CA GLY A 718 -23.35 9.50 20.83
C GLY A 718 -23.61 9.21 19.36
N ASN A 719 -24.75 9.66 18.83
CA ASN A 719 -25.20 9.46 17.44
C ASN A 719 -24.34 10.12 16.32
N LYS A 720 -23.13 10.64 16.63
CA LYS A 720 -22.25 11.37 15.68
C LYS A 720 -20.77 10.99 15.76
N SER A 721 -20.46 9.80 16.28
CA SER A 721 -19.09 9.25 16.29
C SER A 721 -18.98 8.14 15.24
N ILE A 722 -17.92 8.14 14.44
CA ILE A 722 -17.56 6.99 13.60
C ILE A 722 -16.47 6.21 14.33
N TYR A 723 -16.80 4.97 14.68
CA TYR A 723 -15.87 3.98 15.19
C TYR A 723 -15.58 3.02 14.05
N ASN A 724 -14.32 2.84 13.71
CA ASN A 724 -13.94 1.92 12.65
C ASN A 724 -12.61 1.26 13.01
N ASN A 725 -12.59 -0.07 13.02
CA ASN A 725 -11.42 -0.92 13.27
C ASN A 725 -10.95 -1.54 11.95
N ASN A 726 -10.93 -0.74 10.88
CA ASN A 726 -10.45 -1.19 9.58
C ASN A 726 -10.06 0.04 8.78
N LEU A 727 -8.74 0.29 8.65
CA LEU A 727 -8.20 1.47 7.96
C LEU A 727 -8.43 1.46 6.44
N THR A 728 -8.84 0.32 5.89
CA THR A 728 -8.84 -0.01 4.46
C THR A 728 -10.19 0.28 3.76
N GLN A 729 -11.31 0.35 4.49
CA GLN A 729 -12.64 0.69 3.92
C GLN A 729 -12.99 2.19 3.89
N ILE A 730 -11.98 3.05 3.98
CA ILE A 730 -12.10 4.34 4.67
C ILE A 730 -12.47 5.51 3.74
N LEU A 731 -11.82 5.73 2.60
CA LEU A 731 -11.85 7.03 1.90
C LEU A 731 -13.23 7.44 1.32
N GLN A 732 -13.95 6.53 0.65
CA GLN A 732 -15.26 6.86 0.07
C GLN A 732 -16.42 6.85 1.09
N ARG A 733 -16.30 6.08 2.19
CA ARG A 733 -17.25 6.11 3.32
C ARG A 733 -17.06 7.38 4.15
N ILE A 734 -15.81 7.83 4.34
CA ILE A 734 -15.48 9.09 5.00
C ILE A 734 -16.21 10.25 4.35
N TYR A 735 -16.06 10.46 3.03
CA TYR A 735 -16.67 11.62 2.37
C TYR A 735 -18.19 11.64 2.56
N LYS A 736 -18.86 10.50 2.34
CA LYS A 736 -20.33 10.40 2.47
C LYS A 736 -20.81 10.62 3.90
N GLU A 737 -20.12 10.08 4.90
CA GLU A 737 -20.52 10.24 6.30
C GLU A 737 -20.12 11.61 6.86
N ILE A 738 -18.98 12.21 6.44
CA ILE A 738 -18.62 13.60 6.76
C ILE A 738 -19.66 14.55 6.17
N VAL A 739 -19.99 14.43 4.88
CA VAL A 739 -21.04 15.25 4.27
C VAL A 739 -22.37 15.08 5.00
N LYS A 740 -22.73 13.87 5.40
CA LYS A 740 -23.95 13.59 6.20
C LYS A 740 -23.89 14.09 7.65
N MET A 741 -22.71 14.26 8.23
CA MET A 741 -22.53 14.86 9.55
C MET A 741 -22.57 16.40 9.52
N LEU A 742 -22.08 16.97 8.42
CA LEU A 742 -21.96 18.41 8.16
C LEU A 742 -23.22 19.03 7.53
N THR A 743 -24.05 18.23 6.84
CA THR A 743 -25.40 18.59 6.37
C THR A 743 -26.46 18.24 7.42
#